data_AF-A0A1W9UGR9-F1
#
_entry.id   AF-A0A1W9UGR9-F1
#
_cell.length_a   1.000
_cell.length_b   1.000
_cell.length_c   1.000
_cell.angle_alpha   90.00
_cell.angle_beta   90.00
_cell.angle_gamma   90.00
#
_symmetry.space_group_name_H-M   'P 1'
#
loop_
_entity.id
_entity.type
_entity.pdbx_description
1 polymer ?
#
loop_
_entity_poly.entity_id
_entity_poly.type
_entity_poly.pdbx_seq_one_letter_code
_entity_poly.pdbx_strand_id
1 'polypeptide(L)'
;MDNNTHSSFLRQLSLLATKHIASGTSPFRKTQIRPRIISRSGIQFPDLVFWINKDSFVAGGFVLCVDEDSLVLNDAQACAHALGVSYFATWSSSKIVFWEAKTLTPCNEITSPGTNDDADNGQKIDLFEDTLIQTMNQFRTLAVLGTCPPQKLSYWHLTNLCLALATKAQATLSNHLRLKGYKSNPLQLQSLARHKVNLCIARIFVLEYSDLMPHNLQPDNLDHALAYCVNSLASEQFSHLNPTTNEPQLDERSAIILHHLLHRLGQVALFENRKRASKLVQQLLLHSDPLGADTPTAQAINVDTSIYSNTIRTTKTKNNKFIEIDLPVRLVYKQLLCELLGWSKADQYSSTVFAIKKEPQATAINGILFDTQTPETSYRNNWLTNIRLVWPGINFSLPRSTPIWAYEFIYLLGACSAGSKLDLTVPTQLLSSPFSATLFKLLQDNFTLHNVDLCQNITVRINGIKAHDNTVETTTKLNYAISTVTDKKNDSKTTDKKDRSRRKIAYKQLIEQIAHSIKSDGIPCFPDQYLYDFYRPQLVSYPNNDGHWQIGTEFMGSFQLNNASLGADAAKLTVDNEFLAFAIVLASYCGNEFKLPKDTIIVTTIVTRYLNDLAKLHNTIWRSTHAALQQNKAANRLFTKTWDALELPPRKQTESILKRFGILLQSERK
;
A
#
# COMPACT_ATOMS: atom_id res chain seq x y z
N MET A 1 -0.52 26.44 -11.84
CA MET A 1 -1.39 26.67 -10.64
C MET A 1 -0.73 26.13 -9.36
N ASP A 2 -1.04 26.64 -8.15
CA ASP A 2 -0.58 25.98 -6.90
C ASP A 2 -1.39 24.70 -6.62
N ASN A 3 -0.82 23.75 -5.85
CA ASN A 3 -1.41 22.42 -5.65
C ASN A 3 -2.81 22.45 -4.99
N ASN A 4 -3.06 23.46 -4.16
CA ASN A 4 -4.34 23.63 -3.46
C ASN A 4 -5.43 24.13 -4.41
N THR A 5 -5.14 25.14 -5.25
CA THR A 5 -6.09 25.63 -6.26
C THR A 5 -6.36 24.56 -7.30
N HIS A 6 -5.34 23.84 -7.77
CA HIS A 6 -5.52 22.71 -8.70
C HIS A 6 -6.44 21.64 -8.10
N SER A 7 -6.22 21.24 -6.85
CA SER A 7 -7.05 20.25 -6.17
C SER A 7 -8.50 20.72 -5.98
N SER A 8 -8.71 22.01 -5.68
CA SER A 8 -10.04 22.61 -5.55
C SER A 8 -10.77 22.64 -6.90
N PHE A 9 -10.07 23.04 -7.96
CA PHE A 9 -10.59 23.06 -9.33
C PHE A 9 -11.04 21.68 -9.80
N LEU A 10 -10.22 20.64 -9.60
CA LEU A 10 -10.58 19.27 -9.94
C LEU A 10 -11.80 18.75 -9.18
N ARG A 11 -11.95 19.13 -7.90
CA ARG A 11 -13.14 18.80 -7.11
C ARG A 11 -14.38 19.45 -7.68
N GLN A 12 -14.31 20.73 -8.04
CA GLN A 12 -15.43 21.44 -8.66
C GLN A 12 -15.83 20.81 -10.00
N LEU A 13 -14.87 20.55 -10.89
CA LEU A 13 -15.11 19.86 -12.17
C LEU A 13 -15.77 18.48 -11.96
N SER A 14 -15.26 17.69 -11.00
CA SER A 14 -15.82 16.38 -10.72
C SER A 14 -17.25 16.46 -10.18
N LEU A 15 -17.58 17.47 -9.37
CA LEU A 15 -18.92 17.69 -8.83
C LEU A 15 -19.91 18.06 -9.95
N LEU A 16 -19.53 19.01 -10.82
CA LEU A 16 -20.34 19.41 -11.96
C LEU A 16 -20.57 18.24 -12.93
N ALA A 17 -19.51 17.49 -13.25
CA ALA A 17 -19.64 16.30 -14.09
C ALA A 17 -20.55 15.24 -13.46
N THR A 18 -20.50 15.05 -12.14
CA THR A 18 -21.37 14.09 -11.42
C THR A 18 -22.83 14.54 -11.47
N LYS A 19 -23.11 15.83 -11.30
CA LYS A 19 -24.45 16.42 -11.44
C LYS A 19 -24.99 16.19 -12.86
N HIS A 20 -24.17 16.44 -13.88
CA HIS A 20 -24.56 16.19 -15.27
C HIS A 20 -24.81 14.69 -15.55
N ILE A 21 -23.95 13.79 -15.06
CA ILE A 21 -24.15 12.33 -15.17
C ILE A 21 -25.48 11.90 -14.52
N ALA A 22 -25.81 12.43 -13.35
CA ALA A 22 -27.05 12.10 -12.64
C ALA A 22 -28.32 12.53 -13.40
N SER A 23 -28.22 13.49 -14.34
CA SER A 23 -29.34 13.87 -15.22
C SER A 23 -29.69 12.82 -16.28
N GLY A 24 -28.84 11.80 -16.49
CA GLY A 24 -29.08 10.69 -17.42
C GLY A 24 -28.79 11.00 -18.90
N THR A 25 -28.29 12.19 -19.22
CA THR A 25 -28.02 12.63 -20.59
C THR A 25 -26.66 12.17 -21.16
N SER A 26 -25.80 11.61 -20.30
CA SER A 26 -24.42 11.22 -20.61
C SER A 26 -24.22 9.70 -20.56
N PRO A 27 -23.38 9.10 -21.44
CA PRO A 27 -23.02 7.68 -21.36
C PRO A 27 -22.08 7.36 -20.19
N PHE A 28 -21.48 8.38 -19.55
CA PHE A 28 -20.60 8.18 -18.41
C PHE A 28 -21.43 7.90 -17.16
N ARG A 29 -20.98 6.93 -16.36
CA ARG A 29 -21.63 6.54 -15.10
C ARG A 29 -20.91 7.10 -13.88
N LYS A 30 -19.65 7.49 -14.03
CA LYS A 30 -18.83 7.96 -12.91
C LYS A 30 -17.67 8.84 -13.38
N THR A 31 -17.32 9.84 -12.58
CA THR A 31 -16.05 10.55 -12.68
C THR A 31 -15.13 10.15 -11.54
N GLN A 32 -13.81 10.21 -11.78
CA GLN A 32 -12.83 9.97 -10.74
C GLN A 32 -11.65 10.94 -10.90
N ILE A 33 -11.32 11.60 -9.79
CA ILE A 33 -10.16 12.48 -9.69
C ILE A 33 -8.92 11.64 -9.41
N ARG A 34 -7.83 11.91 -10.14
CA ARG A 34 -6.49 11.36 -9.90
C ARG A 34 -6.46 9.85 -9.61
N PRO A 35 -7.13 8.98 -10.41
CA PRO A 35 -6.98 7.55 -10.22
C PRO A 35 -5.52 7.15 -10.42
N ARG A 36 -5.02 6.26 -9.56
CA ARG A 36 -3.71 5.66 -9.73
C ARG A 36 -3.73 4.70 -10.92
N ILE A 37 -2.99 5.01 -11.98
CA ILE A 37 -2.87 4.20 -13.20
C ILE A 37 -1.43 3.74 -13.37
N ILE A 38 -1.22 2.45 -13.61
CA ILE A 38 0.10 1.88 -13.89
C ILE A 38 0.31 1.84 -15.40
N SER A 39 1.40 2.44 -15.87
CA SER A 39 1.70 2.56 -17.30
C SER A 39 3.17 2.23 -17.60
N ARG A 40 3.53 2.26 -18.89
CA ARG A 40 4.93 2.13 -19.31
C ARG A 40 5.85 3.25 -18.80
N SER A 41 5.30 4.42 -18.48
CA SER A 41 6.02 5.56 -17.90
C SER A 41 6.01 5.53 -16.36
N GLY A 42 5.63 4.39 -15.76
CA GLY A 42 5.44 4.28 -14.31
C GLY A 42 4.02 4.63 -13.86
N ILE A 43 3.89 5.04 -12.60
CA ILE A 43 2.61 5.36 -11.96
C ILE A 43 2.18 6.76 -12.40
N GLN A 44 0.99 6.85 -12.96
CA GLN A 44 0.37 8.06 -13.49
C GLN A 44 -0.90 8.40 -12.69
N PHE A 45 -1.23 9.68 -12.64
CA PHE A 45 -2.40 10.22 -11.93
C PHE A 45 -3.13 11.22 -12.82
N PRO A 46 -3.83 10.78 -13.88
CA PRO A 46 -4.59 11.70 -14.72
C PRO A 46 -5.58 12.50 -13.88
N ASP A 47 -5.71 13.79 -14.11
CA ASP A 47 -6.44 14.66 -13.20
C ASP A 47 -7.92 14.29 -13.06
N LEU A 48 -8.58 13.95 -14.18
CA LEU A 48 -9.97 13.52 -14.20
C LEU A 48 -10.19 12.39 -15.23
N VAL A 49 -10.86 11.31 -14.84
CA VAL A 49 -11.25 10.22 -15.74
C VAL A 49 -12.77 10.08 -15.78
N PHE A 50 -13.33 9.99 -16.98
CA PHE A 50 -14.74 9.71 -17.23
C PHE A 50 -14.94 8.22 -17.51
N TRP A 51 -15.66 7.53 -16.62
CA TRP A 51 -15.92 6.10 -16.72
C TRP A 51 -17.26 5.82 -17.36
N ILE A 52 -17.26 5.01 -18.42
CA ILE A 52 -18.49 4.41 -18.98
C ILE A 52 -18.92 3.24 -18.09
N ASN A 53 -17.98 2.38 -17.73
CA ASN A 53 -18.18 1.32 -16.76
C ASN A 53 -16.89 1.06 -15.97
N LYS A 54 -16.82 1.60 -14.75
CA LYS A 54 -15.67 1.43 -13.87
C LYS A 54 -15.43 -0.04 -13.48
N ASP A 55 -16.48 -0.82 -13.34
CA ASP A 55 -16.39 -2.22 -12.90
C ASP A 55 -15.84 -3.15 -13.99
N SER A 56 -15.91 -2.72 -15.25
CA SER A 56 -15.23 -3.38 -16.38
C SER A 56 -13.99 -2.60 -16.85
N PHE A 57 -13.56 -1.60 -16.07
CA PHE A 57 -12.44 -0.70 -16.36
C PHE A 57 -12.53 0.00 -17.73
N VAL A 58 -13.76 0.32 -18.17
CA VAL A 58 -14.02 1.00 -19.44
C VAL A 58 -14.13 2.50 -19.20
N ALA A 59 -13.07 3.23 -19.56
CA ALA A 59 -13.05 4.69 -19.60
C ALA A 59 -13.52 5.20 -20.97
N GLY A 60 -14.15 6.37 -21.00
CA GLY A 60 -14.46 7.08 -22.24
C GLY A 60 -13.45 8.17 -22.60
N GLY A 61 -12.67 8.63 -21.62
CA GLY A 61 -11.64 9.65 -21.80
C GLY A 61 -11.10 10.13 -20.47
N PHE A 62 -10.02 10.89 -20.53
CA PHE A 62 -9.44 11.55 -19.35
C PHE A 62 -8.90 12.94 -19.72
N VAL A 63 -8.80 13.78 -18.70
CA VAL A 63 -8.30 15.16 -18.78
C VAL A 63 -7.03 15.27 -17.97
N LEU A 64 -6.05 16.00 -18.52
CA LEU A 64 -4.88 16.52 -17.81
C LEU A 64 -5.00 18.04 -17.79
N CYS A 65 -5.00 18.66 -16.62
CA CYS A 65 -4.92 20.11 -16.55
C CYS A 65 -3.45 20.51 -16.53
N VAL A 66 -3.04 21.31 -17.52
CA VAL A 66 -1.63 21.61 -17.79
C VAL A 66 -1.42 23.11 -17.84
N ASP A 67 -0.28 23.56 -17.31
CA ASP A 67 0.25 24.88 -17.63
C ASP A 67 0.97 24.77 -18.99
N GLU A 68 0.86 25.78 -19.88
CA GLU A 68 1.23 25.68 -21.32
C GLU A 68 2.66 25.15 -21.58
N ASP A 69 3.58 25.33 -20.63
CA ASP A 69 5.00 24.90 -20.72
C ASP A 69 5.29 23.48 -20.19
N SER A 70 4.30 22.76 -19.64
CA SER A 70 4.51 21.55 -18.82
C SER A 70 4.08 20.21 -19.47
N LEU A 71 3.65 20.24 -20.73
CA LEU A 71 2.98 19.09 -21.34
C LEU A 71 3.93 17.94 -21.72
N VAL A 72 3.89 16.85 -20.95
CA VAL A 72 4.57 15.59 -21.29
C VAL A 72 3.61 14.67 -22.07
N LEU A 73 3.47 14.90 -23.38
CA LEU A 73 2.57 14.12 -24.26
C LEU A 73 2.84 12.60 -24.23
N ASN A 74 4.08 12.19 -24.01
CA ASN A 74 4.46 10.77 -23.93
C ASN A 74 3.81 10.05 -22.73
N ASP A 75 3.65 10.74 -21.61
CA ASP A 75 3.03 10.20 -20.39
C ASP A 75 1.51 10.18 -20.54
N ALA A 76 0.93 11.20 -21.20
CA ALA A 76 -0.48 11.19 -21.58
C ALA A 76 -0.79 10.00 -22.52
N GLN A 77 0.04 9.74 -23.53
CA GLN A 77 -0.08 8.56 -24.39
C GLN A 77 0.04 7.25 -23.58
N ALA A 78 1.02 7.15 -22.67
CA ALA A 78 1.17 5.98 -21.81
C ALA A 78 -0.07 5.73 -20.94
N CYS A 79 -0.66 6.80 -20.39
CA CYS A 79 -1.90 6.77 -19.62
C CYS A 79 -3.09 6.33 -20.48
N ALA A 80 -3.24 6.87 -21.70
CA ALA A 80 -4.28 6.48 -22.64
C ALA A 80 -4.24 4.98 -22.97
N HIS A 81 -3.05 4.45 -23.26
CA HIS A 81 -2.85 3.01 -23.47
C HIS A 81 -3.21 2.18 -22.23
N ALA A 82 -2.94 2.67 -21.03
CA ALA A 82 -3.26 1.99 -19.77
C ALA A 82 -4.76 2.09 -19.40
N LEU A 83 -5.47 3.13 -19.85
CA LEU A 83 -6.92 3.25 -19.70
C LEU A 83 -7.69 2.55 -20.83
N GLY A 84 -7.03 2.19 -21.93
CA GLY A 84 -7.66 1.57 -23.09
C GLY A 84 -8.47 2.55 -23.94
N VAL A 85 -8.12 3.84 -23.89
CA VAL A 85 -8.78 4.91 -24.66
C VAL A 85 -7.89 5.36 -25.82
N SER A 86 -8.52 5.74 -26.92
CA SER A 86 -7.81 6.25 -28.11
C SER A 86 -7.64 7.78 -28.09
N TYR A 87 -8.35 8.48 -27.22
CA TYR A 87 -8.34 9.93 -27.12
C TYR A 87 -8.22 10.39 -25.67
N PHE A 88 -7.59 11.55 -25.48
CA PHE A 88 -7.53 12.26 -24.20
C PHE A 88 -7.60 13.76 -24.43
N ALA A 89 -7.79 14.54 -23.38
CA ALA A 89 -7.82 15.99 -23.47
C ALA A 89 -6.81 16.64 -22.52
N THR A 90 -6.28 17.78 -22.94
CA THR A 90 -5.49 18.68 -22.10
C THR A 90 -6.29 19.94 -21.87
N TRP A 91 -6.39 20.39 -20.63
CA TRP A 91 -7.13 21.58 -20.24
C TRP A 91 -6.15 22.65 -19.73
N SER A 92 -5.94 23.71 -20.50
CA SER A 92 -5.19 24.91 -20.09
C SER A 92 -6.15 26.05 -19.72
N SER A 93 -5.62 27.15 -19.19
CA SER A 93 -6.42 28.35 -18.92
C SER A 93 -7.11 28.93 -20.16
N SER A 94 -6.53 28.72 -21.34
CA SER A 94 -6.97 29.29 -22.62
C SER A 94 -7.85 28.33 -23.42
N LYS A 95 -7.61 27.02 -23.34
CA LYS A 95 -8.25 26.04 -24.22
C LYS A 95 -8.23 24.61 -23.71
N ILE A 96 -9.13 23.81 -24.28
CA ILE A 96 -9.18 22.35 -24.12
C ILE A 96 -8.87 21.72 -25.47
N VAL A 97 -7.76 21.00 -25.55
CA VAL A 97 -7.33 20.32 -26.78
C VAL A 97 -7.53 18.82 -26.63
N PHE A 98 -8.18 18.20 -27.62
CA PHE A 98 -8.36 16.76 -27.71
C PHE A 98 -7.26 16.17 -28.60
N TRP A 99 -6.66 15.09 -28.14
CA TRP A 99 -5.52 14.45 -28.77
C TRP A 99 -5.86 13.01 -29.14
N GLU A 100 -5.45 12.59 -30.33
CA GLU A 100 -5.42 11.17 -30.67
C GLU A 100 -4.17 10.53 -30.05
N ALA A 101 -4.37 9.56 -29.16
CA ALA A 101 -3.30 8.99 -28.35
C ALA A 101 -2.22 8.29 -29.19
N LYS A 102 -2.56 7.75 -30.36
CA LYS A 102 -1.61 7.00 -31.20
C LYS A 102 -0.64 7.90 -31.94
N THR A 103 -1.16 8.99 -32.53
CA THR A 103 -0.44 9.93 -33.40
C THR A 103 0.06 11.15 -32.65
N LEU A 104 -0.47 11.41 -31.45
CA LEU A 104 -0.25 12.64 -30.68
C LEU A 104 -0.62 13.90 -31.46
N THR A 105 -1.56 13.80 -32.39
CA THR A 105 -2.08 14.95 -33.14
C THR A 105 -3.35 15.49 -32.51
N PRO A 106 -3.51 16.83 -32.42
CA PRO A 106 -4.74 17.43 -31.97
C PRO A 106 -5.85 17.14 -32.99
N CYS A 107 -7.04 16.74 -32.51
CA CYS A 107 -8.19 16.42 -33.35
C CYS A 107 -9.36 17.38 -33.16
N ASN A 108 -9.44 18.07 -32.01
CA ASN A 108 -10.44 19.10 -31.75
C ASN A 108 -9.94 20.07 -30.67
N GLU A 109 -10.50 21.28 -30.64
CA GLU A 109 -10.18 22.32 -29.67
C GLU A 109 -11.47 23.03 -29.22
N ILE A 110 -11.60 23.28 -27.91
CA ILE A 110 -12.67 24.07 -27.30
C ILE A 110 -12.00 25.26 -26.60
N THR A 111 -12.50 26.47 -26.81
CA THR A 111 -12.02 27.65 -26.09
C THR A 111 -12.46 27.57 -24.63
N SER A 112 -11.51 27.71 -23.70
CA SER A 112 -11.83 27.77 -22.27
C SER A 112 -12.36 29.17 -21.92
N PRO A 113 -13.29 29.31 -20.96
CA PRO A 113 -13.71 30.63 -20.49
C PRO A 113 -12.48 31.39 -19.99
N GLY A 114 -12.17 32.54 -20.61
CA GLY A 114 -11.02 33.34 -20.24
C GLY A 114 -11.18 33.93 -18.83
N THR A 115 -10.07 34.16 -18.13
CA THR A 115 -10.08 34.87 -16.83
C THR A 115 -10.41 36.37 -16.96
N ASN A 116 -10.40 36.91 -18.19
CA ASN A 116 -10.42 38.36 -18.46
C ASN A 116 -11.81 38.93 -18.81
N ASP A 117 -12.88 38.16 -18.75
CA ASP A 117 -14.22 38.68 -19.04
C ASP A 117 -14.80 39.40 -17.82
N ASP A 118 -15.32 40.62 -18.01
CA ASP A 118 -16.08 41.46 -17.05
C ASP A 118 -17.43 40.83 -16.62
N ALA A 119 -17.60 39.52 -16.83
CA ALA A 119 -18.80 38.77 -16.51
C ALA A 119 -18.95 38.58 -14.98
N ASP A 120 -20.19 38.71 -14.51
CA ASP A 120 -20.57 38.46 -13.12
C ASP A 120 -20.23 37.02 -12.71
N ASN A 121 -19.92 36.79 -11.43
CA ASN A 121 -19.42 35.50 -10.93
C ASN A 121 -20.38 34.33 -11.22
N GLY A 122 -21.69 34.59 -11.30
CA GLY A 122 -22.70 33.59 -11.69
C GLY A 122 -22.58 33.15 -13.14
N GLN A 123 -22.40 34.11 -14.08
CA GLN A 123 -22.26 33.82 -15.51
C GLN A 123 -20.96 33.05 -15.81
N LYS A 124 -19.88 33.31 -15.06
CA LYS A 124 -18.63 32.56 -15.20
C LYS A 124 -18.80 31.08 -14.84
N ILE A 125 -19.56 30.77 -13.79
CA ILE A 125 -19.83 29.37 -13.39
C ILE A 125 -20.61 28.64 -14.47
N ASP A 126 -21.63 29.28 -15.04
CA ASP A 126 -22.45 28.70 -16.12
C ASP A 126 -21.59 28.42 -17.37
N LEU A 127 -20.70 29.35 -17.75
CA LEU A 127 -19.76 29.15 -18.87
C LEU A 127 -18.79 27.98 -18.63
N PHE A 128 -18.30 27.79 -17.40
CA PHE A 128 -17.46 26.64 -17.06
C PHE A 128 -18.26 25.32 -17.05
N GLU A 129 -19.49 25.31 -16.57
CA GLU A 129 -20.38 24.15 -16.63
C GLU A 129 -20.66 23.77 -18.10
N ASP A 130 -20.95 24.75 -18.96
CA ASP A 130 -21.15 24.54 -20.39
C ASP A 130 -19.90 24.00 -21.08
N THR A 131 -18.72 24.54 -20.77
CA THR A 131 -17.45 24.06 -21.33
C THR A 131 -17.16 22.61 -20.92
N LEU A 132 -17.44 22.25 -19.66
CA LEU A 132 -17.33 20.88 -19.19
C LEU A 132 -18.33 19.95 -19.90
N ILE A 133 -19.57 20.39 -20.09
CA ILE A 133 -20.60 19.62 -20.81
C ILE A 133 -20.17 19.41 -22.27
N GLN A 134 -19.67 20.44 -22.95
CA GLN A 134 -19.11 20.31 -24.30
C GLN A 134 -17.95 19.31 -24.33
N THR A 135 -17.07 19.36 -23.33
CA THR A 135 -15.95 18.41 -23.19
C THR A 135 -16.44 16.97 -23.04
N MET A 136 -17.45 16.75 -22.20
CA MET A 136 -18.06 15.43 -22.00
C MET A 136 -18.78 14.94 -23.26
N ASN A 137 -19.49 15.81 -23.97
CA ASN A 137 -20.13 15.49 -25.24
C ASN A 137 -19.12 15.13 -26.33
N GLN A 138 -17.98 15.81 -26.35
CA GLN A 138 -16.88 15.46 -27.26
C GLN A 138 -16.31 14.08 -26.92
N PHE A 139 -16.07 13.78 -25.63
CA PHE A 139 -15.65 12.44 -25.23
C PHE A 139 -16.68 11.36 -25.51
N ARG A 140 -17.99 11.65 -25.42
CA ARG A 140 -19.04 10.71 -25.82
C ARG A 140 -18.87 10.28 -27.27
N THR A 141 -18.64 11.24 -28.17
CA THR A 141 -18.44 10.98 -29.60
C THR A 141 -17.11 10.25 -29.83
N LEU A 142 -16.02 10.73 -29.23
CA LEU A 142 -14.69 10.14 -29.38
C LEU A 142 -14.57 8.74 -28.76
N ALA A 143 -15.33 8.43 -27.70
CA ALA A 143 -15.35 7.09 -27.12
C ALA A 143 -15.94 6.07 -28.09
N VAL A 144 -16.96 6.45 -28.87
CA VAL A 144 -17.54 5.60 -29.91
C VAL A 144 -16.57 5.45 -31.09
N LEU A 145 -16.05 6.56 -31.62
CA LEU A 145 -15.10 6.54 -32.74
C LEU A 145 -13.79 5.82 -32.41
N GLY A 146 -13.32 5.99 -31.17
CA GLY A 146 -12.07 5.47 -30.66
C GLY A 146 -12.19 4.17 -29.87
N THR A 147 -13.30 3.43 -30.00
CA THR A 147 -13.50 2.19 -29.26
C THR A 147 -12.37 1.21 -29.56
N CYS A 148 -11.58 0.88 -28.52
CA CYS A 148 -10.48 -0.06 -28.66
C CYS A 148 -11.02 -1.50 -28.60
N PRO A 149 -10.87 -2.31 -29.66
CA PRO A 149 -11.36 -3.68 -29.65
C PRO A 149 -10.58 -4.52 -28.62
N PRO A 150 -11.20 -5.55 -28.01
CA PRO A 150 -10.59 -6.33 -26.93
C PRO A 150 -9.19 -6.89 -27.26
N GLN A 151 -8.95 -7.27 -28.51
CA GLN A 151 -7.67 -7.80 -28.99
C GLN A 151 -6.56 -6.74 -29.03
N LYS A 152 -6.91 -5.45 -29.16
CA LYS A 152 -5.96 -4.32 -29.18
C LYS A 152 -5.74 -3.70 -27.80
N LEU A 153 -6.50 -4.09 -26.78
CA LEU A 153 -6.26 -3.64 -25.41
C LEU A 153 -4.84 -4.03 -24.98
N SER A 154 -4.14 -3.04 -24.42
CA SER A 154 -2.77 -3.20 -23.96
C SER A 154 -2.71 -4.10 -22.72
N TYR A 155 -1.56 -4.76 -22.50
CA TYR A 155 -1.36 -5.48 -21.23
C TYR A 155 -1.40 -4.54 -20.02
N TRP A 156 -1.05 -3.26 -20.17
CA TRP A 156 -1.20 -2.25 -19.11
C TRP A 156 -2.66 -2.03 -18.71
N HIS A 157 -3.58 -1.99 -19.68
CA HIS A 157 -5.00 -1.91 -19.40
C HIS A 157 -5.49 -3.12 -18.61
N LEU A 158 -5.08 -4.31 -19.01
CA LEU A 158 -5.43 -5.54 -18.30
C LEU A 158 -4.80 -5.61 -16.90
N THR A 159 -3.57 -5.11 -16.73
CA THR A 159 -2.94 -4.99 -15.40
C THR A 159 -3.78 -4.10 -14.48
N ASN A 160 -4.17 -2.92 -14.95
CA ASN A 160 -4.98 -2.01 -14.13
C ASN A 160 -6.38 -2.57 -13.85
N LEU A 161 -7.01 -3.24 -14.81
CA LEU A 161 -8.27 -3.97 -14.61
C LEU A 161 -8.13 -4.98 -13.46
N CYS A 162 -7.14 -5.88 -13.53
CA CYS A 162 -6.92 -6.89 -12.49
C CYS A 162 -6.63 -6.26 -11.12
N LEU A 163 -5.73 -5.28 -11.04
CA LEU A 163 -5.35 -4.67 -9.77
C LEU A 163 -6.48 -3.81 -9.15
N ALA A 164 -7.24 -3.09 -9.97
CA ALA A 164 -8.36 -2.29 -9.50
C ALA A 164 -9.47 -3.18 -8.94
N LEU A 165 -9.81 -4.27 -9.64
CA LEU A 165 -10.82 -5.22 -9.17
C LEU A 165 -10.34 -6.03 -7.96
N ALA A 166 -9.06 -6.41 -7.92
CA ALA A 166 -8.47 -7.05 -6.74
C ALA A 166 -8.57 -6.14 -5.50
N THR A 167 -8.24 -4.85 -5.65
CA THR A 167 -8.33 -3.88 -4.55
C THR A 167 -9.77 -3.70 -4.08
N LYS A 168 -10.73 -3.64 -5.01
CA LYS A 168 -12.16 -3.54 -4.69
C LYS A 168 -12.67 -4.78 -3.95
N ALA A 169 -12.37 -5.97 -4.47
CA ALA A 169 -12.76 -7.24 -3.87
C ALA A 169 -12.11 -7.42 -2.48
N GLN A 170 -10.84 -7.05 -2.32
CA GLN A 170 -10.12 -7.11 -1.05
C GLN A 170 -10.80 -6.25 0.02
N ALA A 171 -11.18 -5.01 -0.31
CA ALA A 171 -11.83 -4.12 0.64
C ALA A 171 -13.16 -4.69 1.14
N THR A 172 -13.95 -5.25 0.22
CA THR A 172 -15.23 -5.88 0.54
C THR A 172 -15.08 -7.14 1.37
N LEU A 173 -14.18 -8.05 0.97
CA LEU A 173 -13.91 -9.28 1.71
C LEU A 173 -13.33 -8.99 3.09
N SER A 174 -12.43 -8.02 3.21
CA SER A 174 -11.87 -7.62 4.50
C SER A 174 -12.95 -7.11 5.47
N ASN A 175 -13.96 -6.40 4.97
CA ASN A 175 -15.08 -5.95 5.81
C ASN A 175 -15.98 -7.13 6.21
N HIS A 176 -16.24 -8.06 5.29
CA HIS A 176 -17.00 -9.28 5.59
C HIS A 176 -16.33 -10.13 6.68
N LEU A 177 -15.02 -10.35 6.59
CA LEU A 177 -14.27 -11.11 7.58
C LEU A 177 -14.30 -10.48 8.98
N ARG A 178 -14.34 -9.13 9.05
CA ARG A 178 -14.54 -8.41 10.32
C ARG A 178 -15.94 -8.69 10.90
N LEU A 179 -16.97 -8.66 10.07
CA LEU A 179 -18.36 -8.92 10.50
C LEU A 179 -18.58 -10.37 10.94
N LYS A 180 -17.91 -11.34 10.30
CA LYS A 180 -17.94 -12.77 10.70
C LYS A 180 -17.16 -13.09 11.98
N GLY A 181 -16.57 -12.10 12.66
CA GLY A 181 -15.95 -12.28 13.97
C GLY A 181 -14.60 -13.01 13.96
N TYR A 182 -13.86 -12.97 12.84
CA TYR A 182 -12.48 -13.47 12.83
C TYR A 182 -11.63 -12.71 13.86
N LYS A 183 -11.16 -13.41 14.88
CA LYS A 183 -10.34 -12.87 15.98
C LYS A 183 -8.93 -12.58 15.49
N SER A 184 -8.74 -11.48 14.78
CA SER A 184 -7.44 -11.03 14.30
C SER A 184 -7.38 -9.52 14.21
N ASN A 185 -6.18 -8.94 14.22
CA ASN A 185 -6.01 -7.51 14.04
C ASN A 185 -6.53 -7.09 12.63
N PRO A 186 -7.19 -5.91 12.47
CA PRO A 186 -7.59 -5.37 11.18
C PRO A 186 -6.57 -5.49 10.04
N LEU A 187 -5.27 -5.33 10.33
CA LEU A 187 -4.19 -5.47 9.33
C LEU A 187 -4.01 -6.93 8.86
N GLN A 188 -4.14 -7.89 9.77
CA GLN A 188 -4.08 -9.32 9.44
C GLN A 188 -5.29 -9.73 8.60
N LEU A 189 -6.48 -9.23 8.90
CA LEU A 189 -7.69 -9.49 8.12
C LEU A 189 -7.58 -8.91 6.70
N GLN A 190 -7.02 -7.71 6.55
CA GLN A 190 -6.73 -7.13 5.23
C GLN A 190 -5.73 -7.97 4.45
N SER A 191 -4.67 -8.46 5.11
CA SER A 191 -3.71 -9.37 4.50
C SER A 191 -4.37 -10.66 4.05
N LEU A 192 -5.18 -11.29 4.91
CA LEU A 192 -5.89 -12.54 4.62
C LEU A 192 -6.89 -12.38 3.46
N ALA A 193 -7.64 -11.28 3.43
CA ALA A 193 -8.51 -10.93 2.30
C ALA A 193 -7.70 -10.74 1.00
N ARG A 194 -6.57 -10.03 1.06
CA ARG A 194 -5.68 -9.82 -0.09
C ARG A 194 -5.16 -11.14 -0.64
N HIS A 195 -4.68 -12.02 0.24
CA HIS A 195 -4.19 -13.34 -0.16
C HIS A 195 -5.28 -14.17 -0.84
N LYS A 196 -6.49 -14.22 -0.28
CA LYS A 196 -7.62 -14.93 -0.87
C LYS A 196 -7.99 -14.40 -2.26
N VAL A 197 -8.14 -13.08 -2.39
CA VAL A 197 -8.51 -12.46 -3.67
C VAL A 197 -7.44 -12.73 -4.74
N ASN A 198 -6.16 -12.56 -4.39
CA ASN A 198 -5.07 -12.84 -5.31
C ASN A 198 -4.99 -14.33 -5.69
N LEU A 199 -5.28 -15.23 -4.75
CA LEU A 199 -5.36 -16.67 -5.03
C LEU A 199 -6.49 -16.99 -6.00
N CYS A 200 -7.68 -16.43 -5.81
CA CYS A 200 -8.80 -16.60 -6.75
C CYS A 200 -8.45 -16.07 -8.15
N ILE A 201 -7.77 -14.92 -8.26
CA ILE A 201 -7.31 -14.41 -9.55
C ILE A 201 -6.29 -15.37 -10.19
N ALA A 202 -5.33 -15.89 -9.43
CA ALA A 202 -4.39 -16.88 -9.94
C ALA A 202 -5.08 -18.17 -10.41
N ARG A 203 -6.09 -18.65 -9.67
CA ARG A 203 -6.94 -19.79 -10.08
C ARG A 203 -7.66 -19.49 -11.40
N ILE A 204 -8.31 -18.33 -11.51
CA ILE A 204 -8.96 -17.89 -12.75
C ILE A 204 -7.97 -17.93 -13.92
N PHE A 205 -6.77 -17.39 -13.76
CA PHE A 205 -5.76 -17.35 -14.83
C PHE A 205 -5.32 -18.74 -15.28
N VAL A 206 -5.06 -19.65 -14.35
CA VAL A 206 -4.64 -21.03 -14.70
C VAL A 206 -5.77 -21.81 -15.36
N LEU A 207 -7.00 -21.67 -14.87
CA LEU A 207 -8.15 -22.37 -15.43
C LEU A 207 -8.55 -21.83 -16.80
N GLU A 208 -8.49 -20.50 -17.00
CA GLU A 208 -8.66 -19.88 -18.33
C GLU A 208 -7.55 -20.28 -19.30
N TYR A 209 -6.29 -20.36 -18.84
CA TYR A 209 -5.19 -20.84 -19.68
C TYR A 209 -5.35 -22.32 -20.09
N SER A 210 -5.91 -23.12 -19.18
CA SER A 210 -6.10 -24.57 -19.38
C SER A 210 -7.44 -24.90 -20.05
N ASP A 211 -8.28 -23.90 -20.34
CA ASP A 211 -9.65 -24.05 -20.86
C ASP A 211 -10.53 -24.99 -20.02
N LEU A 212 -10.42 -24.87 -18.69
CA LEU A 212 -11.15 -25.69 -17.71
C LEU A 212 -12.25 -24.91 -16.97
N MET A 213 -12.50 -23.65 -17.35
CA MET A 213 -13.54 -22.84 -16.72
C MET A 213 -14.94 -23.22 -17.23
N PRO A 214 -15.92 -23.45 -16.33
CA PRO A 214 -17.29 -23.73 -16.74
C PRO A 214 -17.94 -22.50 -17.43
N HIS A 215 -18.59 -22.69 -18.57
CA HIS A 215 -19.22 -21.60 -19.33
C HIS A 215 -20.42 -20.95 -18.62
N ASN A 216 -21.14 -21.68 -17.75
CA ASN A 216 -22.36 -21.24 -17.07
C ASN A 216 -22.16 -21.01 -15.56
N LEU A 217 -21.00 -20.49 -15.17
CA LEU A 217 -20.71 -20.25 -13.76
C LEU A 217 -21.51 -19.08 -13.20
N GLN A 218 -22.26 -19.32 -12.12
CA GLN A 218 -22.93 -18.25 -11.36
C GLN A 218 -21.95 -17.60 -10.37
N PRO A 219 -22.07 -16.28 -10.09
CA PRO A 219 -21.19 -15.59 -9.15
C PRO A 219 -21.11 -16.25 -7.78
N ASP A 220 -22.25 -16.67 -7.20
CA ASP A 220 -22.31 -17.25 -5.85
C ASP A 220 -21.56 -18.57 -5.72
N ASN A 221 -21.39 -19.28 -6.83
CA ASN A 221 -20.69 -20.56 -6.89
C ASN A 221 -19.23 -20.42 -7.32
N LEU A 222 -18.73 -19.19 -7.55
CA LEU A 222 -17.39 -18.95 -8.07
C LEU A 222 -16.31 -19.63 -7.21
N ASP A 223 -16.34 -19.44 -5.89
CA ASP A 223 -15.29 -19.96 -5.00
C ASP A 223 -15.25 -21.49 -5.01
N HIS A 224 -16.42 -22.13 -4.95
CA HIS A 224 -16.56 -23.59 -5.02
C HIS A 224 -16.14 -24.14 -6.39
N ALA A 225 -16.52 -23.48 -7.48
CA ALA A 225 -16.14 -23.89 -8.81
C ALA A 225 -14.63 -23.78 -9.03
N LEU A 226 -14.00 -22.69 -8.57
CA LEU A 226 -12.54 -22.53 -8.64
C LEU A 226 -11.84 -23.63 -7.85
N ALA A 227 -12.30 -23.92 -6.62
CA ALA A 227 -11.76 -25.01 -5.81
C ALA A 227 -11.88 -26.38 -6.50
N TYR A 228 -13.05 -26.67 -7.07
CA TYR A 228 -13.33 -27.93 -7.76
C TYR A 228 -12.47 -28.09 -9.02
N CYS A 229 -12.44 -27.07 -9.89
CA CYS A 229 -11.72 -27.14 -11.17
C CYS A 229 -10.20 -27.13 -10.98
N VAL A 230 -9.68 -26.51 -9.92
CA VAL A 230 -8.25 -26.59 -9.60
C VAL A 230 -7.87 -28.01 -9.19
N ASN A 231 -8.71 -28.69 -8.41
CA ASN A 231 -8.44 -30.08 -8.00
C ASN A 231 -8.43 -31.05 -9.19
N SER A 232 -9.07 -30.72 -10.32
CA SER A 232 -9.01 -31.52 -11.54
C SER A 232 -7.77 -31.26 -12.40
N LEU A 233 -6.94 -30.26 -12.05
CA LEU A 233 -5.63 -30.08 -12.69
C LEU A 233 -4.75 -31.28 -12.33
N ALA A 234 -4.62 -32.22 -13.27
CA ALA A 234 -3.93 -33.50 -13.12
C ALA A 234 -2.41 -33.41 -12.81
N SER A 235 -1.88 -32.21 -12.58
CA SER A 235 -0.46 -31.93 -12.53
C SER A 235 -0.03 -31.43 -11.14
N GLU A 236 0.95 -32.09 -10.50
CA GLU A 236 1.60 -31.64 -9.25
C GLU A 236 2.06 -30.18 -9.31
N GLN A 237 2.38 -29.77 -10.52
CA GLN A 237 2.67 -28.43 -11.02
C GLN A 237 1.84 -27.32 -10.33
N PHE A 238 0.52 -27.45 -10.21
CA PHE A 238 -0.33 -26.40 -9.62
C PHE A 238 -0.87 -26.74 -8.23
N SER A 239 -0.26 -27.71 -7.54
CA SER A 239 -0.70 -28.14 -6.20
C SER A 239 -0.81 -27.00 -5.16
N HIS A 240 -0.06 -25.92 -5.34
CA HIS A 240 -0.13 -24.71 -4.51
C HIS A 240 -1.44 -23.93 -4.64
N LEU A 241 -2.26 -24.19 -5.67
CA LEU A 241 -3.59 -23.60 -5.82
C LEU A 241 -4.67 -24.36 -5.05
N ASN A 242 -4.40 -25.57 -4.58
CA ASN A 242 -5.42 -26.39 -3.94
C ASN A 242 -5.98 -25.69 -2.69
N PRO A 243 -7.29 -25.78 -2.43
CA PRO A 243 -7.89 -25.17 -1.26
C PRO A 243 -7.27 -25.72 0.03
N THR A 244 -6.99 -24.84 0.98
CA THR A 244 -6.53 -25.24 2.32
C THR A 244 -7.68 -25.15 3.32
N THR A 245 -7.63 -25.95 4.40
CA THR A 245 -8.70 -25.99 5.41
C THR A 245 -8.93 -24.65 6.11
N ASN A 246 -7.91 -23.79 6.14
CA ASN A 246 -7.94 -22.49 6.81
C ASN A 246 -8.17 -21.32 5.82
N GLU A 247 -8.49 -21.63 4.56
CA GLU A 247 -8.75 -20.61 3.55
C GLU A 247 -10.11 -19.94 3.79
N PRO A 248 -10.19 -18.59 3.85
CA PRO A 248 -11.48 -17.92 3.95
C PRO A 248 -12.31 -18.12 2.68
N GLN A 249 -13.64 -18.15 2.84
CA GLN A 249 -14.56 -18.13 1.71
C GLN A 249 -14.77 -16.70 1.18
N LEU A 250 -15.01 -16.58 -0.12
CA LEU A 250 -15.49 -15.32 -0.70
C LEU A 250 -16.87 -14.95 -0.14
N ASP A 251 -17.12 -13.64 -0.03
CA ASP A 251 -18.47 -13.11 0.17
C ASP A 251 -19.13 -12.83 -1.19
N GLU A 252 -20.46 -12.75 -1.21
CA GLU A 252 -21.24 -12.53 -2.44
C GLU A 252 -20.71 -11.36 -3.29
N ARG A 253 -20.40 -10.23 -2.65
CA ARG A 253 -19.95 -9.03 -3.38
C ARG A 253 -18.54 -9.21 -3.95
N SER A 254 -17.61 -9.85 -3.22
CA SER A 254 -16.28 -10.15 -3.77
C SER A 254 -16.35 -11.21 -4.87
N ALA A 255 -17.25 -12.19 -4.75
CA ALA A 255 -17.49 -13.19 -5.79
C ALA A 255 -18.03 -12.56 -7.09
N ILE A 256 -19.01 -11.65 -7.02
CA ILE A 256 -19.51 -10.90 -8.18
C ILE A 256 -18.39 -10.10 -8.87
N ILE A 257 -17.54 -9.41 -8.10
CA ILE A 257 -16.44 -8.62 -8.66
C ILE A 257 -15.46 -9.52 -9.43
N LEU A 258 -15.09 -10.67 -8.86
CA LEU A 258 -14.16 -11.61 -9.49
C LEU A 258 -14.80 -12.38 -10.65
N HIS A 259 -16.11 -12.61 -10.61
CA HIS A 259 -16.88 -13.18 -11.71
C HIS A 259 -16.91 -12.23 -12.92
N HIS A 260 -17.11 -10.93 -12.69
CA HIS A 260 -17.00 -9.92 -13.76
C HIS A 260 -15.59 -9.87 -14.37
N LEU A 261 -14.55 -10.02 -13.53
CA LEU A 261 -13.17 -10.11 -14.02
C LEU A 261 -13.01 -11.33 -14.93
N LEU A 262 -13.44 -12.52 -14.49
CA LEU A 262 -13.40 -13.76 -15.27
C LEU A 262 -14.05 -13.56 -16.64
N HIS A 263 -15.31 -13.10 -16.67
CA HIS A 263 -16.03 -12.88 -17.92
C HIS A 263 -15.31 -11.87 -18.83
N ARG A 264 -14.74 -10.81 -18.26
CA ARG A 264 -13.99 -9.82 -19.02
C ARG A 264 -12.70 -10.39 -19.62
N LEU A 265 -12.00 -11.24 -18.88
CA LEU A 265 -10.78 -11.91 -19.37
C LEU A 265 -11.11 -12.88 -20.52
N GLY A 266 -12.21 -13.63 -20.40
CA GLY A 266 -12.72 -14.50 -21.46
C GLY A 266 -13.07 -13.71 -22.74
N GLN A 267 -13.81 -12.59 -22.61
CA GLN A 267 -14.13 -11.71 -23.75
C GLN A 267 -12.90 -11.13 -24.46
N VAL A 268 -11.83 -10.87 -23.72
CA VAL A 268 -10.59 -10.32 -24.27
C VAL A 268 -9.75 -11.40 -24.97
N ALA A 269 -10.09 -12.68 -24.74
CA ALA A 269 -9.32 -13.83 -25.17
C ALA A 269 -7.83 -13.67 -24.81
N LEU A 270 -7.58 -13.46 -23.51
CA LEU A 270 -6.25 -13.09 -22.99
C LEU A 270 -5.14 -14.00 -23.53
N PHE A 271 -5.37 -15.31 -23.49
CA PHE A 271 -4.35 -16.33 -23.75
C PHE A 271 -4.16 -16.67 -25.24
N GLU A 272 -5.03 -16.20 -26.14
CA GLU A 272 -4.79 -16.30 -27.60
C GLU A 272 -3.53 -15.52 -28.02
N ASN A 273 -3.23 -14.42 -27.32
CA ASN A 273 -2.01 -13.65 -27.51
C ASN A 273 -1.02 -13.92 -26.37
N ARG A 274 -0.21 -14.98 -26.52
CA ARG A 274 0.80 -15.39 -25.53
C ARG A 274 1.75 -14.27 -25.10
N LYS A 275 2.14 -13.36 -26.02
CA LYS A 275 3.03 -12.23 -25.72
C LYS A 275 2.35 -11.18 -24.84
N ARG A 276 1.06 -10.93 -25.05
CA ARG A 276 0.26 -10.03 -24.20
C ARG A 276 0.03 -10.65 -22.82
N ALA A 277 -0.33 -11.94 -22.79
CA ALA A 277 -0.53 -12.70 -21.56
C ALA A 277 0.74 -12.76 -20.71
N SER A 278 1.90 -13.05 -21.30
CA SER A 278 3.16 -13.13 -20.54
C SER A 278 3.54 -11.79 -19.91
N LYS A 279 3.36 -10.69 -20.64
CA LYS A 279 3.58 -9.34 -20.09
C LYS A 279 2.61 -9.00 -18.96
N LEU A 280 1.33 -9.36 -19.09
CA LEU A 280 0.35 -9.17 -18.01
C LEU A 280 0.74 -9.96 -16.76
N VAL A 281 1.02 -11.26 -16.91
CA VAL A 281 1.41 -12.13 -15.79
C VAL A 281 2.68 -11.62 -15.12
N GLN A 282 3.66 -11.14 -15.90
CA GLN A 282 4.87 -10.50 -15.35
C GLN A 282 4.53 -9.25 -14.51
N GLN A 283 3.60 -8.40 -14.97
CA GLN A 283 3.16 -7.23 -14.21
C GLN A 283 2.42 -7.63 -12.92
N LEU A 284 1.55 -8.65 -12.97
CA LEU A 284 0.88 -9.16 -11.77
C LEU A 284 1.87 -9.76 -10.77
N LEU A 285 2.91 -10.46 -11.26
CA LEU A 285 3.99 -10.96 -10.42
C LEU A 285 4.73 -9.80 -9.72
N LEU A 286 5.11 -8.74 -10.45
CA LEU A 286 5.75 -7.55 -9.86
C LEU A 286 4.86 -6.88 -8.80
N HIS A 287 3.55 -6.78 -9.03
CA HIS A 287 2.61 -6.12 -8.10
C HIS A 287 2.06 -7.02 -6.99
N SER A 288 2.41 -8.31 -7.00
CA SER A 288 2.07 -9.26 -5.93
C SER A 288 3.11 -9.29 -4.80
N ASP A 289 4.17 -8.47 -4.89
CA ASP A 289 5.26 -8.44 -3.92
C ASP A 289 4.81 -7.87 -2.55
N PRO A 290 5.03 -8.60 -1.44
CA PRO A 290 4.86 -8.04 -0.09
C PRO A 290 5.81 -6.90 0.27
N LEU A 291 6.97 -6.75 -0.39
CA LEU A 291 7.97 -5.70 -0.16
C LEU A 291 7.81 -4.46 -1.07
N GLY A 292 6.95 -4.52 -2.09
CA GLY A 292 6.76 -3.43 -3.06
C GLY A 292 7.45 -3.68 -4.41
N ALA A 293 7.43 -2.68 -5.29
CA ALA A 293 7.81 -2.81 -6.71
C ALA A 293 9.32 -3.03 -6.99
N ASP A 294 10.15 -3.05 -5.95
CA ASP A 294 11.60 -3.14 -6.05
C ASP A 294 12.12 -4.55 -5.74
N THR A 295 11.43 -5.60 -6.18
CA THR A 295 11.97 -6.96 -6.10
C THR A 295 13.27 -7.01 -6.91
N PRO A 296 14.45 -7.31 -6.30
CA PRO A 296 15.64 -7.59 -7.06
C PRO A 296 15.35 -8.71 -8.07
N THR A 297 15.65 -8.40 -9.32
CA THR A 297 15.56 -9.38 -10.40
C THR A 297 16.77 -10.29 -10.30
N ALA A 298 16.51 -11.60 -10.22
CA ALA A 298 17.58 -12.58 -10.21
C ALA A 298 18.04 -12.81 -11.65
N GLN A 299 19.33 -12.60 -11.90
CA GLN A 299 19.95 -13.14 -13.11
C GLN A 299 20.09 -14.65 -12.94
N ALA A 300 19.79 -15.42 -13.99
CA ALA A 300 20.09 -16.85 -13.97
C ALA A 300 21.58 -17.04 -13.73
N ILE A 301 21.93 -17.78 -12.68
CA ILE A 301 23.30 -18.18 -12.41
C ILE A 301 23.44 -19.54 -13.09
N ASN A 302 24.42 -19.67 -13.98
CA ASN A 302 24.63 -20.90 -14.72
C ASN A 302 25.35 -21.92 -13.83
N VAL A 303 24.60 -22.57 -12.93
CA VAL A 303 25.11 -23.55 -11.96
C VAL A 303 24.15 -24.72 -11.85
N ASP A 304 24.68 -25.90 -11.51
CA ASP A 304 23.99 -27.19 -11.57
C ASP A 304 22.70 -27.26 -10.74
N THR A 305 22.71 -26.71 -9.52
CA THR A 305 21.54 -26.68 -8.63
C THR A 305 21.39 -25.31 -7.96
N SER A 306 20.32 -24.59 -8.28
CA SER A 306 20.04 -23.25 -7.74
C SER A 306 18.75 -23.18 -6.93
N ILE A 307 18.74 -22.43 -5.83
CA ILE A 307 17.52 -22.09 -5.07
C ILE A 307 17.19 -20.62 -5.32
N TYR A 308 15.95 -20.35 -5.74
CA TYR A 308 15.40 -19.02 -5.88
C TYR A 308 14.30 -18.79 -4.85
N SER A 309 14.47 -17.84 -3.93
CA SER A 309 13.47 -17.50 -2.91
C SER A 309 12.91 -16.09 -3.11
N ASN A 310 11.61 -15.95 -3.36
CA ASN A 310 10.91 -14.69 -3.53
C ASN A 310 11.42 -13.75 -4.64
N THR A 311 12.19 -14.25 -5.62
CA THR A 311 12.79 -13.45 -6.69
C THR A 311 12.15 -13.68 -8.06
N ILE A 312 12.28 -12.73 -8.98
CA ILE A 312 11.75 -12.84 -10.35
C ILE A 312 12.90 -13.16 -11.31
N ARG A 313 12.76 -14.25 -12.06
CA ARG A 313 13.71 -14.64 -13.11
C ARG A 313 13.55 -13.77 -14.34
N THR A 314 14.68 -13.35 -14.91
CA THR A 314 14.70 -12.45 -16.09
C THR A 314 15.24 -13.11 -17.35
N THR A 315 15.84 -14.29 -17.26
CA THR A 315 16.50 -14.96 -18.38
C THR A 315 16.09 -16.42 -18.51
N LYS A 316 16.14 -16.93 -19.74
CA LYS A 316 15.91 -18.34 -20.04
C LYS A 316 17.08 -19.16 -19.49
N THR A 317 16.82 -19.97 -18.48
CA THR A 317 17.74 -21.02 -18.02
C THR A 317 17.74 -22.16 -19.03
N LYS A 318 18.92 -22.56 -19.50
CA LYS A 318 19.09 -23.82 -20.25
C LYS A 318 19.67 -24.86 -19.28
N ASN A 319 18.96 -25.97 -19.10
CA ASN A 319 19.46 -27.23 -18.54
C ASN A 319 19.97 -27.28 -17.08
N ASN A 320 19.61 -26.33 -16.21
CA ASN A 320 20.00 -26.38 -14.79
C ASN A 320 18.84 -26.86 -13.92
N LYS A 321 19.15 -27.66 -12.89
CA LYS A 321 18.15 -28.02 -11.88
C LYS A 321 17.94 -26.84 -10.94
N PHE A 322 16.71 -26.52 -10.59
CA PHE A 322 16.45 -25.43 -9.65
C PHE A 322 15.15 -25.59 -8.89
N ILE A 323 15.13 -24.95 -7.72
CA ILE A 323 14.02 -24.93 -6.77
C ILE A 323 13.49 -23.49 -6.68
N GLU A 324 12.20 -23.31 -6.86
CA GLU A 324 11.52 -22.03 -6.64
C GLU A 324 10.74 -22.05 -5.32
N ILE A 325 11.03 -21.07 -4.47
CA ILE A 325 10.37 -20.82 -3.20
C ILE A 325 9.70 -19.45 -3.28
N ASP A 326 8.39 -19.37 -3.07
CA ASP A 326 7.65 -18.10 -3.11
C ASP A 326 6.25 -18.27 -2.52
N LEU A 327 5.49 -17.19 -2.39
CA LEU A 327 4.06 -17.24 -2.07
C LEU A 327 3.31 -18.07 -3.13
N PRO A 328 2.27 -18.85 -2.75
CA PRO A 328 1.51 -19.70 -3.67
C PRO A 328 1.06 -19.00 -4.96
N VAL A 329 0.52 -17.79 -4.84
CA VAL A 329 0.09 -16.96 -5.98
C VAL A 329 1.25 -16.63 -6.92
N ARG A 330 2.43 -16.31 -6.35
CA ARG A 330 3.62 -15.95 -7.11
C ARG A 330 4.23 -17.15 -7.82
N LEU A 331 4.27 -18.31 -7.18
CA LEU A 331 4.67 -19.57 -7.81
C LEU A 331 3.83 -19.86 -9.05
N VAL A 332 2.51 -19.65 -8.94
CA VAL A 332 1.57 -19.86 -10.06
C VAL A 332 1.85 -18.89 -11.21
N TYR A 333 2.04 -17.59 -10.92
CA TYR A 333 2.41 -16.64 -11.96
C TYR A 333 3.76 -16.95 -12.60
N LYS A 334 4.76 -17.36 -11.82
CA LYS A 334 6.07 -17.77 -12.35
C LYS A 334 5.96 -18.97 -13.27
N GLN A 335 5.18 -19.98 -12.86
CA GLN A 335 4.97 -21.17 -13.65
C GLN A 335 4.19 -20.88 -14.94
N LEU A 336 3.09 -20.12 -14.85
CA LEU A 336 2.32 -19.69 -16.02
C LEU A 336 3.18 -18.84 -16.96
N LEU A 337 4.05 -17.98 -16.42
CA LEU A 337 5.01 -17.21 -17.21
C LEU A 337 6.01 -18.12 -17.93
N CYS A 338 6.51 -19.18 -17.27
CA CYS A 338 7.39 -20.15 -17.90
C CYS A 338 6.70 -20.87 -19.07
N GLU A 339 5.43 -21.25 -18.92
CA GLU A 339 4.62 -21.84 -19.99
C GLU A 339 4.46 -20.90 -21.17
N LEU A 340 4.06 -19.65 -20.90
CA LEU A 340 3.80 -18.65 -21.93
C LEU A 340 5.07 -18.24 -22.69
N LEU A 341 6.24 -18.29 -22.03
CA LEU A 341 7.54 -17.94 -22.61
C LEU A 341 8.35 -19.14 -23.12
N GLY A 342 7.88 -20.38 -22.91
CA GLY A 342 8.63 -21.60 -23.25
C GLY A 342 9.96 -21.72 -22.49
N TRP A 343 9.96 -21.35 -21.21
CA TRP A 343 11.10 -21.49 -20.31
C TRP A 343 11.06 -22.85 -19.60
N SER A 344 12.21 -23.30 -19.09
CA SER A 344 12.28 -24.49 -18.25
C SER A 344 11.55 -24.26 -16.92
N LYS A 345 10.72 -25.23 -16.54
CA LYS A 345 10.06 -25.28 -15.23
C LYS A 345 11.07 -25.62 -14.13
N ALA A 346 10.75 -25.25 -12.89
CA ALA A 346 11.53 -25.68 -11.73
C ALA A 346 11.34 -27.18 -11.51
N ASP A 347 12.36 -27.85 -10.99
CA ASP A 347 12.25 -29.25 -10.56
C ASP A 347 11.37 -29.37 -9.32
N GLN A 348 11.38 -28.33 -8.48
CA GLN A 348 10.56 -28.25 -7.29
C GLN A 348 10.04 -26.83 -7.08
N TYR A 349 8.74 -26.74 -6.74
CA TYR A 349 8.09 -25.54 -6.25
C TYR A 349 7.75 -25.73 -4.77
N SER A 350 7.95 -24.70 -3.95
CA SER A 350 7.66 -24.75 -2.52
C SER A 350 7.12 -23.43 -2.01
N SER A 351 6.09 -23.46 -1.16
CA SER A 351 5.54 -22.26 -0.53
C SER A 351 6.34 -21.80 0.69
N THR A 352 7.20 -22.65 1.23
CA THR A 352 8.07 -22.33 2.38
C THR A 352 9.46 -22.93 2.20
N VAL A 353 10.46 -22.30 2.82
CA VAL A 353 11.84 -22.79 2.79
C VAL A 353 11.98 -24.18 3.44
N PHE A 354 11.18 -24.47 4.45
CA PHE A 354 11.24 -25.74 5.18
C PHE A 354 10.53 -26.92 4.51
N ALA A 355 9.80 -26.68 3.41
CA ALA A 355 9.09 -27.74 2.67
C ALA A 355 9.90 -28.32 1.49
N ILE A 356 11.20 -28.01 1.40
CA ILE A 356 12.08 -28.60 0.39
C ILE A 356 12.26 -30.10 0.70
N LYS A 357 11.99 -30.97 -0.29
CA LYS A 357 11.78 -32.42 -0.05
C LYS A 357 13.08 -33.24 0.05
N LYS A 358 14.20 -32.69 -0.41
CA LYS A 358 15.54 -33.30 -0.37
C LYS A 358 16.52 -32.27 0.17
N GLU A 359 17.54 -32.68 0.91
CA GLU A 359 18.67 -31.81 1.29
C GLU A 359 19.25 -31.20 0.01
N PRO A 360 18.96 -29.92 -0.28
CA PRO A 360 19.36 -29.37 -1.54
C PRO A 360 20.81 -28.96 -1.34
N GLN A 361 21.77 -29.74 -1.86
CA GLN A 361 23.16 -29.28 -1.97
C GLN A 361 23.21 -28.18 -3.04
N ALA A 362 22.77 -26.99 -2.66
CA ALA A 362 22.59 -25.88 -3.58
C ALA A 362 23.94 -25.24 -3.87
N THR A 363 24.28 -25.21 -5.15
CA THR A 363 25.49 -24.56 -5.68
C THR A 363 25.32 -23.04 -5.83
N ALA A 364 24.07 -22.56 -5.84
CA ALA A 364 23.75 -21.14 -5.72
C ALA A 364 22.42 -20.93 -4.99
N ILE A 365 22.35 -19.90 -4.15
CA ILE A 365 21.13 -19.45 -3.51
C ILE A 365 20.96 -17.95 -3.79
N ASN A 366 19.82 -17.60 -4.38
CA ASN A 366 19.43 -16.23 -4.62
C ASN A 366 18.03 -15.98 -4.04
N GLY A 367 17.86 -14.95 -3.22
CA GLY A 367 16.55 -14.71 -2.66
C GLY A 367 16.38 -13.52 -1.75
N ILE A 368 15.13 -13.28 -1.39
CA ILE A 368 14.74 -12.23 -0.45
C ILE A 368 13.98 -12.88 0.70
N LEU A 369 14.41 -12.61 1.92
CA LEU A 369 13.73 -13.05 3.14
C LEU A 369 13.20 -11.83 3.86
N PHE A 370 11.92 -11.84 4.23
CA PHE A 370 11.26 -10.65 4.80
C PHE A 370 10.19 -10.95 5.84
N ASP A 371 9.90 -12.21 6.14
CA ASP A 371 8.87 -12.53 7.10
C ASP A 371 9.33 -12.20 8.53
N THR A 372 8.91 -11.03 9.00
CA THR A 372 9.23 -10.49 10.32
C THR A 372 8.31 -11.00 11.43
N GLN A 373 7.33 -11.84 11.11
CA GLN A 373 6.46 -12.42 12.13
C GLN A 373 7.26 -13.33 13.05
N THR A 374 6.81 -13.46 14.30
CA THR A 374 7.38 -14.42 15.23
C THR A 374 6.62 -15.74 15.08
N PRO A 375 7.28 -16.87 14.80
CA PRO A 375 6.61 -18.15 14.62
C PRO A 375 5.94 -18.63 15.91
N GLU A 376 4.87 -19.40 15.79
CA GLU A 376 4.27 -20.09 16.94
C GLU A 376 5.21 -21.19 17.48
N THR A 377 5.04 -21.57 18.74
CA THR A 377 5.93 -22.51 19.43
C THR A 377 6.00 -23.88 18.74
N SER A 378 4.89 -24.37 18.19
CA SER A 378 4.80 -25.65 17.46
C SER A 378 5.69 -25.65 16.21
N TYR A 379 5.64 -24.58 15.41
CA TYR A 379 6.45 -24.45 14.20
C TYR A 379 7.94 -24.33 14.50
N ARG A 380 8.33 -23.64 15.58
CA ARG A 380 9.75 -23.47 15.96
C ARG A 380 10.46 -24.79 16.17
N ASN A 381 9.83 -25.73 16.89
CA ASN A 381 10.45 -27.02 17.18
C ASN A 381 10.66 -27.84 15.89
N ASN A 382 9.67 -27.80 14.98
CA ASN A 382 9.79 -28.44 13.67
C ASN A 382 10.92 -27.79 12.85
N TRP A 383 10.97 -26.46 12.76
CA TRP A 383 12.01 -25.76 12.01
C TRP A 383 13.41 -25.95 12.57
N LEU A 384 13.58 -25.95 13.90
CA LEU A 384 14.87 -26.28 14.52
C LEU A 384 15.30 -27.72 14.22
N THR A 385 14.34 -28.65 14.07
CA THR A 385 14.63 -30.01 13.63
C THR A 385 15.16 -30.03 12.20
N ASN A 386 14.51 -29.30 11.28
CA ASN A 386 14.98 -29.18 9.90
C ASN A 386 16.34 -28.47 9.79
N ILE A 387 16.58 -27.46 10.63
CA ILE A 387 17.88 -26.76 10.70
C ILE A 387 19.00 -27.72 11.13
N ARG A 388 18.75 -28.65 12.06
CA ARG A 388 19.74 -29.64 12.49
C ARG A 388 20.13 -30.63 11.39
N LEU A 389 19.24 -30.88 10.42
CA LEU A 389 19.56 -31.72 9.27
C LEU A 389 20.62 -31.06 8.38
N VAL A 390 20.48 -29.77 8.12
CA VAL A 390 21.42 -29.02 7.27
C VAL A 390 22.66 -28.48 8.03
N TRP A 391 22.63 -28.52 9.36
CA TRP A 391 23.75 -28.16 10.25
C TRP A 391 24.00 -29.25 11.31
N PRO A 392 24.53 -30.42 10.91
CA PRO A 392 24.79 -31.50 11.84
C PRO A 392 25.82 -31.05 12.90
N GLY A 393 25.47 -31.23 14.18
CA GLY A 393 26.36 -30.90 15.31
C GLY A 393 26.31 -29.46 15.82
N ILE A 394 25.56 -28.55 15.17
CA ILE A 394 25.38 -27.17 15.66
C ILE A 394 24.04 -27.04 16.39
N ASN A 395 24.10 -26.66 17.67
CA ASN A 395 22.90 -26.34 18.45
C ASN A 395 22.65 -24.83 18.45
N PHE A 396 21.57 -24.41 17.80
CA PHE A 396 21.14 -23.02 17.79
C PHE A 396 20.29 -22.68 19.01
N SER A 397 20.69 -21.64 19.74
CA SER A 397 19.88 -21.04 20.82
C SER A 397 19.38 -19.67 20.35
N LEU A 398 18.14 -19.64 19.83
CA LEU A 398 17.53 -18.43 19.29
C LEU A 398 16.50 -17.86 20.27
N PRO A 399 16.47 -16.52 20.49
CA PRO A 399 15.43 -15.86 21.27
C PRO A 399 14.01 -16.19 20.81
N ARG A 400 13.04 -16.19 21.73
CA ARG A 400 11.62 -16.47 21.40
C ARG A 400 10.99 -15.44 20.46
N SER A 401 11.57 -14.26 20.34
CA SER A 401 11.15 -13.18 19.43
C SER A 401 11.84 -13.24 18.06
N THR A 402 12.64 -14.29 17.79
CA THR A 402 13.33 -14.44 16.51
C THR A 402 12.30 -14.55 15.38
N PRO A 403 12.38 -13.70 14.35
CA PRO A 403 11.44 -13.70 13.25
C PRO A 403 11.64 -14.89 12.30
N ILE A 404 10.61 -15.23 11.53
CA ILE A 404 10.60 -16.36 10.58
C ILE A 404 11.78 -16.27 9.61
N TRP A 405 12.04 -15.10 9.01
CA TRP A 405 13.12 -14.91 8.05
C TRP A 405 14.50 -15.35 8.58
N ALA A 406 14.74 -15.23 9.89
CA ALA A 406 16.02 -15.59 10.48
C ALA A 406 16.20 -17.11 10.56
N TYR A 407 15.13 -17.87 10.79
CA TYR A 407 15.16 -19.33 10.71
C TYR A 407 15.37 -19.79 9.26
N GLU A 408 14.66 -19.17 8.31
CA GLU A 408 14.81 -19.44 6.88
C GLU A 408 16.24 -19.15 6.41
N PHE A 409 16.83 -18.05 6.88
CA PHE A 409 18.20 -17.67 6.59
C PHE A 409 19.19 -18.74 7.08
N ILE A 410 19.09 -19.18 8.33
CA ILE A 410 19.96 -20.26 8.87
C ILE A 410 19.84 -21.54 8.04
N TYR A 411 18.61 -21.93 7.70
CA TYR A 411 18.37 -23.14 6.91
C TYR A 411 19.01 -23.05 5.52
N LEU A 412 18.82 -21.93 4.80
CA LEU A 412 19.41 -21.73 3.48
C LEU A 412 20.94 -21.75 3.51
N LEU A 413 21.56 -21.15 4.54
CA LEU A 413 23.02 -21.21 4.69
C LEU A 413 23.53 -22.64 4.92
N GLY A 414 22.73 -23.49 5.58
CA GLY A 414 23.06 -24.91 5.76
C GLY A 414 22.96 -25.69 4.46
N ALA A 415 21.92 -25.42 3.69
CA ALA A 415 21.68 -26.03 2.37
C ALA A 415 22.78 -25.74 1.33
N CYS A 416 23.50 -24.62 1.45
CA CYS A 416 24.62 -24.31 0.57
C CYS A 416 25.67 -25.44 0.53
N SER A 417 26.10 -25.89 -0.65
CA SER A 417 27.28 -26.74 -0.81
C SER A 417 28.57 -25.95 -0.60
N ALA A 418 29.69 -26.62 -0.34
CA ALA A 418 31.00 -25.97 -0.39
C ALA A 418 31.19 -25.26 -1.74
N GLY A 419 31.71 -24.02 -1.72
CA GLY A 419 31.88 -23.21 -2.92
C GLY A 419 30.62 -22.55 -3.47
N SER A 420 29.46 -22.75 -2.84
CA SER A 420 28.20 -22.21 -3.35
C SER A 420 28.18 -20.69 -3.30
N LYS A 421 27.56 -20.07 -4.31
CA LYS A 421 27.31 -18.61 -4.32
C LYS A 421 26.06 -18.26 -3.52
N LEU A 422 26.17 -17.27 -2.66
CA LEU A 422 25.09 -16.73 -1.85
C LEU A 422 24.79 -15.29 -2.29
N ASP A 423 23.52 -15.01 -2.56
CA ASP A 423 23.00 -13.66 -2.82
C ASP A 423 21.63 -13.51 -2.15
N LEU A 424 21.62 -13.08 -0.89
CA LEU A 424 20.40 -12.97 -0.09
C LEU A 424 20.16 -11.53 0.35
N THR A 425 18.95 -11.03 0.11
CA THR A 425 18.45 -9.79 0.71
C THR A 425 17.64 -10.13 1.95
N VAL A 426 18.01 -9.55 3.09
CA VAL A 426 17.37 -9.79 4.40
C VAL A 426 17.04 -8.47 5.10
N PRO A 427 16.18 -8.46 6.13
CA PRO A 427 15.79 -7.22 6.79
C PRO A 427 16.92 -6.59 7.62
N THR A 428 16.95 -5.27 7.77
CA THR A 428 17.99 -4.53 8.55
C THR A 428 18.02 -4.91 10.04
N GLN A 429 16.99 -5.58 10.55
CA GLN A 429 16.99 -6.22 11.86
C GLN A 429 18.19 -7.16 12.06
N LEU A 430 18.78 -7.70 10.99
CA LEU A 430 20.04 -8.44 11.05
C LEU A 430 21.15 -7.65 11.75
N LEU A 431 21.19 -6.32 11.64
CA LEU A 431 22.29 -5.51 12.18
C LEU A 431 22.12 -5.14 13.65
N SER A 432 20.89 -5.20 14.19
CA SER A 432 20.56 -4.61 15.49
C SER A 432 19.86 -5.54 16.48
N SER A 433 19.54 -6.78 16.09
CA SER A 433 18.73 -7.68 16.91
C SER A 433 19.56 -8.58 17.84
N PRO A 434 18.97 -9.11 18.94
CA PRO A 434 19.68 -10.01 19.85
C PRO A 434 20.16 -11.32 19.20
N PHE A 435 19.45 -11.82 18.19
CA PHE A 435 19.83 -13.03 17.45
C PHE A 435 20.95 -12.80 16.42
N SER A 436 21.28 -11.56 16.12
CA SER A 436 22.28 -11.18 15.11
C SER A 436 23.66 -11.76 15.37
N ALA A 437 24.08 -11.82 16.65
CA ALA A 437 25.38 -12.39 17.02
C ALA A 437 25.51 -13.86 16.58
N THR A 438 24.42 -14.64 16.64
CA THR A 438 24.41 -16.04 16.19
C THR A 438 24.53 -16.12 14.67
N LEU A 439 23.83 -15.24 13.94
CA LEU A 439 23.87 -15.20 12.48
C LEU A 439 25.24 -14.73 11.95
N PHE A 440 25.83 -13.69 12.55
CA PHE A 440 27.15 -13.22 12.17
C PHE A 440 28.24 -14.23 12.46
N LYS A 441 28.18 -14.91 13.60
CA LYS A 441 29.11 -16.00 13.90
C LYS A 441 29.02 -17.10 12.82
N LEU A 442 27.81 -17.52 12.46
CA LEU A 442 27.63 -18.54 11.44
C LEU A 442 28.16 -18.10 10.06
N LEU A 443 27.93 -16.85 9.66
CA LEU A 443 28.50 -16.29 8.43
C LEU A 443 30.03 -16.24 8.49
N GLN A 444 30.60 -15.76 9.59
CA GLN A 444 32.05 -15.66 9.78
C GLN A 444 32.74 -17.02 9.78
N ASP A 445 32.10 -18.04 10.36
CA ASP A 445 32.69 -19.38 10.50
C ASP A 445 32.61 -20.18 9.17
N ASN A 446 31.68 -19.87 8.27
CA ASN A 446 31.37 -20.73 7.11
C ASN A 446 31.40 -20.03 5.74
N PHE A 447 31.46 -18.70 5.68
CA PHE A 447 31.32 -17.95 4.43
C PHE A 447 32.39 -16.86 4.29
N THR A 448 32.93 -16.73 3.08
CA THR A 448 33.69 -15.55 2.65
C THR A 448 32.72 -14.55 2.05
N LEU A 449 32.47 -13.44 2.75
CA LEU A 449 31.59 -12.38 2.28
C LEU A 449 32.33 -11.48 1.28
N HIS A 450 31.75 -11.27 0.11
CA HIS A 450 32.27 -10.37 -0.92
C HIS A 450 31.70 -8.97 -0.78
N ASN A 451 30.40 -8.86 -0.51
CA ASN A 451 29.73 -7.59 -0.36
C ASN A 451 28.58 -7.65 0.64
N VAL A 452 28.39 -6.55 1.37
CA VAL A 452 27.24 -6.33 2.26
C VAL A 452 26.73 -4.93 1.98
N ASP A 453 25.63 -4.83 1.23
CA ASP A 453 25.03 -3.56 0.82
C ASP A 453 23.79 -3.25 1.65
N LEU A 454 23.64 -2.01 2.11
CA LEU A 454 22.37 -1.53 2.65
C LEU A 454 21.44 -1.19 1.47
N CYS A 455 20.42 -2.01 1.25
CA CYS A 455 19.48 -1.85 0.14
C CYS A 455 18.18 -1.25 0.67
N GLN A 456 17.91 0.02 0.35
CA GLN A 456 16.76 0.77 0.90
C GLN A 456 16.89 0.85 2.44
N ASN A 457 16.29 1.82 3.13
CA ASN A 457 16.54 2.01 4.59
C ASN A 457 16.06 0.84 5.50
N ILE A 458 15.67 -0.31 4.92
CA ILE A 458 15.00 -1.43 5.58
C ILE A 458 15.57 -2.82 5.24
N THR A 459 16.44 -2.97 4.22
CA THR A 459 17.05 -4.29 3.92
C THR A 459 18.57 -4.23 3.75
N VAL A 460 19.21 -5.40 3.86
CA VAL A 460 20.65 -5.63 3.70
C VAL A 460 20.82 -6.77 2.70
N ARG A 461 21.62 -6.56 1.66
CA ARG A 461 21.99 -7.60 0.71
C ARG A 461 23.35 -8.17 1.07
N ILE A 462 23.43 -9.49 1.17
CA ILE A 462 24.63 -10.24 1.52
C ILE A 462 25.03 -11.06 0.30
N ASN A 463 26.24 -10.81 -0.17
CA ASN A 463 26.87 -11.59 -1.23
C ASN A 463 28.12 -12.31 -0.68
N GLY A 464 28.25 -13.60 -0.95
CA GLY A 464 29.42 -14.37 -0.51
C GLY A 464 29.50 -15.76 -1.11
N ILE A 465 30.54 -16.49 -0.73
CA ILE A 465 30.78 -17.88 -1.13
C ILE A 465 30.96 -18.73 0.13
N LYS A 466 30.36 -19.92 0.18
CA LYS A 466 30.58 -20.89 1.28
C LYS A 466 31.99 -21.46 1.17
N ALA A 467 32.75 -21.44 2.26
CA ALA A 467 34.13 -21.91 2.28
C ALA A 467 34.21 -23.43 1.95
N HIS A 468 35.30 -23.85 1.31
CA HIS A 468 35.54 -25.28 1.02
C HIS A 468 36.06 -26.05 2.24
N ASP A 469 36.79 -25.37 3.11
CA ASP A 469 37.29 -25.83 4.40
C ASP A 469 37.09 -24.70 5.43
N ASN A 470 37.03 -25.02 6.74
CA ASN A 470 36.83 -24.05 7.85
C ASN A 470 37.89 -22.92 7.94
N THR A 471 38.75 -22.76 6.94
CA THR A 471 39.67 -21.64 6.77
C THR A 471 38.97 -20.51 6.03
N VAL A 472 38.27 -19.66 6.77
CA VAL A 472 37.68 -18.42 6.22
C VAL A 472 38.77 -17.35 6.15
N GLU A 473 39.23 -17.02 4.93
CA GLU A 473 39.95 -15.76 4.69
C GLU A 473 38.93 -14.62 4.65
N THR A 474 38.78 -13.89 5.75
CA THR A 474 37.90 -12.72 5.84
C THR A 474 38.55 -11.50 5.19
N THR A 475 38.31 -11.27 3.91
CA THR A 475 38.47 -9.94 3.31
C THR A 475 37.19 -9.13 3.49
N THR A 476 36.96 -8.61 4.69
CA THR A 476 35.84 -7.70 4.95
C THR A 476 36.19 -6.30 4.42
N LYS A 477 35.81 -5.98 3.19
CA LYS A 477 35.66 -4.57 2.77
C LYS A 477 34.30 -4.05 3.24
N LEU A 478 34.21 -3.74 4.53
CA LEU A 478 33.08 -3.00 5.09
C LEU A 478 33.20 -1.53 4.64
N ASN A 479 32.50 -1.16 3.56
CA ASN A 479 32.27 0.25 3.23
C ASN A 479 31.23 0.82 4.20
N TYR A 480 31.63 1.11 5.42
CA TYR A 480 30.78 1.81 6.39
C TYR A 480 31.07 3.31 6.37
N ALA A 481 30.16 4.09 5.77
CA ALA A 481 29.98 5.50 6.06
C ALA A 481 28.94 5.66 7.18
N ILE A 482 29.27 5.23 8.39
CA ILE A 482 28.52 5.60 9.60
C ILE A 482 29.55 6.01 10.67
N SER A 483 29.59 7.31 10.93
CA SER A 483 30.33 7.92 12.03
C SER A 483 29.75 7.44 13.37
N THR A 484 30.39 6.46 14.01
CA THR A 484 30.16 6.18 15.43
C THR A 484 31.22 6.89 16.26
N VAL A 485 30.76 7.83 17.07
CA VAL A 485 31.47 8.41 18.21
C VAL A 485 31.79 7.26 19.17
N THR A 486 33.05 6.81 19.20
CA THR A 486 33.56 5.95 20.26
C THR A 486 34.07 6.80 21.41
N ASP A 487 33.53 6.56 22.59
CA ASP A 487 34.00 7.06 23.88
C ASP A 487 35.52 6.84 24.06
N LYS A 488 36.26 7.94 24.20
CA LYS A 488 37.51 7.96 24.94
C LYS A 488 37.28 8.69 26.25
N LYS A 489 37.34 7.95 27.35
CA LYS A 489 37.61 8.49 28.69
C LYS A 489 38.93 9.27 28.62
N ASN A 490 38.90 10.56 28.95
CA ASN A 490 39.92 11.23 29.78
C ASN A 490 39.46 12.63 30.19
N ASP A 491 39.42 12.83 31.50
CA ASP A 491 39.53 14.01 32.35
C ASP A 491 39.03 15.43 31.97
N SER A 492 38.26 15.94 32.94
CA SER A 492 38.30 17.30 33.52
C SER A 492 37.40 18.41 32.97
N LYS A 493 36.19 18.45 33.55
CA LYS A 493 35.48 19.62 34.14
C LYS A 493 35.16 20.88 33.30
N THR A 494 35.53 21.00 32.03
CA THR A 494 35.13 22.17 31.19
C THR A 494 34.12 21.85 30.08
N THR A 495 33.72 20.59 29.91
CA THR A 495 32.90 20.12 28.77
C THR A 495 31.38 20.06 29.00
N ASP A 496 30.90 20.16 30.24
CA ASP A 496 29.49 19.90 30.58
C ASP A 496 28.51 20.94 29.97
N LYS A 497 28.95 22.19 29.77
CA LYS A 497 28.10 23.24 29.16
C LYS A 497 27.94 23.06 27.64
N LYS A 498 29.01 22.64 26.95
CA LYS A 498 29.02 22.43 25.50
C LYS A 498 28.30 21.12 25.13
N ASP A 499 28.44 20.09 25.96
CA ASP A 499 27.77 18.80 25.73
C ASP A 499 26.26 18.86 26.00
N ARG A 500 25.82 19.63 27.02
CA ARG A 500 24.38 19.93 27.21
C ARG A 500 23.77 20.69 26.04
N SER A 501 24.52 21.63 25.44
CA SER A 501 24.04 22.38 24.27
C SER A 501 23.87 21.47 23.04
N ARG A 502 24.83 20.57 22.80
CA ARG A 502 24.76 19.59 21.70
C ARG A 502 23.64 18.57 21.88
N ARG A 503 23.45 18.04 23.10
CA ARG A 503 22.33 17.16 23.42
C ARG A 503 20.98 17.85 23.26
N LYS A 504 20.88 19.13 23.61
CA LYS A 504 19.66 19.93 23.43
C LYS A 504 19.35 20.16 21.94
N ILE A 505 20.37 20.38 21.11
CA ILE A 505 20.23 20.52 19.65
C ILE A 505 19.79 19.19 19.03
N ALA A 506 20.47 18.09 19.35
CA ALA A 506 20.11 16.76 18.85
C ALA A 506 18.68 16.35 19.26
N TYR A 507 18.27 16.68 20.48
CA TYR A 507 16.91 16.42 20.97
C TYR A 507 15.86 17.26 20.24
N LYS A 508 16.16 18.52 19.90
CA LYS A 508 15.27 19.38 19.12
C LYS A 508 15.13 18.88 17.68
N GLN A 509 16.24 18.50 17.05
CA GLN A 509 16.26 17.92 15.70
C GLN A 509 15.43 16.63 15.65
N LEU A 510 15.50 15.80 16.69
CA LEU A 510 14.74 14.55 16.74
C LEU A 510 13.22 14.79 16.89
N ILE A 511 12.80 15.84 17.63
CA ILE A 511 11.39 16.28 17.64
C ILE A 511 10.96 16.72 16.25
N GLU A 512 11.75 17.58 15.59
CA GLU A 512 11.45 18.10 14.26
C GLU A 512 11.37 16.98 13.21
N GLN A 513 12.27 15.99 13.27
CA GLN A 513 12.27 14.82 12.38
C GLN A 513 11.02 13.96 12.54
N ILE A 514 10.65 13.62 13.79
CA ILE A 514 9.44 12.82 14.04
C ILE A 514 8.20 13.61 13.64
N ALA A 515 8.11 14.89 14.02
CA ALA A 515 6.99 15.76 13.65
C ALA A 515 6.88 15.93 12.13
N HIS A 516 8.00 16.06 11.41
CA HIS A 516 8.01 16.17 9.96
C HIS A 516 7.53 14.88 9.28
N SER A 517 8.00 13.72 9.73
CA SER A 517 7.53 12.41 9.23
C SER A 517 6.03 12.22 9.43
N ILE A 518 5.48 12.73 10.52
CA ILE A 518 4.03 12.65 10.79
C ILE A 518 3.26 13.67 9.94
N LYS A 519 3.80 14.88 9.77
CA LYS A 519 3.21 15.90 8.88
C LYS A 519 3.15 15.42 7.43
N SER A 520 4.15 14.66 6.95
CA SER A 520 4.12 14.07 5.61
C SER A 520 3.06 12.98 5.45
N ASP A 521 2.74 12.26 6.53
CA ASP A 521 1.67 11.24 6.52
C ASP A 521 0.26 11.86 6.60
N GLY A 522 0.18 13.15 6.99
CA GLY A 522 -1.04 13.95 7.09
C GLY A 522 -1.59 14.01 8.51
N ILE A 523 -1.80 15.24 9.02
CA ILE A 523 -2.48 15.48 10.29
C ILE A 523 -3.99 15.51 10.03
N PRO A 524 -4.81 14.78 10.79
CA PRO A 524 -6.26 14.84 10.62
C PRO A 524 -6.79 16.24 10.97
N CYS A 525 -7.51 16.87 10.04
CA CYS A 525 -8.12 18.19 10.22
C CYS A 525 -9.62 18.06 10.53
N PHE A 526 -10.06 18.56 11.68
CA PHE A 526 -11.46 18.48 12.12
C PHE A 526 -12.10 19.88 12.19
N PRO A 527 -13.35 20.07 11.75
CA PRO A 527 -14.29 19.07 11.23
C PRO A 527 -14.21 18.82 9.71
N ASP A 528 -13.58 19.71 8.95
CA ASP A 528 -13.71 19.80 7.48
C ASP A 528 -13.39 18.50 6.74
N GLN A 529 -12.31 17.80 7.12
CA GLN A 529 -11.92 16.55 6.46
C GLN A 529 -12.95 15.43 6.60
N TYR A 530 -13.77 15.48 7.64
CA TYR A 530 -14.73 14.42 7.95
C TYR A 530 -16.12 14.72 7.39
N LEU A 531 -16.37 15.95 6.97
CA LEU A 531 -17.62 16.35 6.34
C LEU A 531 -17.72 15.97 4.86
N TYR A 532 -16.59 15.64 4.21
CA TYR A 532 -16.55 15.29 2.78
C TYR A 532 -17.42 14.10 2.37
N ASP A 533 -17.68 13.17 3.29
CA ASP A 533 -18.47 11.97 3.01
C ASP A 533 -19.99 12.20 3.08
N PHE A 534 -20.42 13.40 3.48
CA PHE A 534 -21.83 13.72 3.67
C PHE A 534 -22.29 14.72 2.60
N TYR A 535 -23.40 14.40 1.93
CA TYR A 535 -23.96 15.24 0.89
C TYR A 535 -24.68 16.46 1.49
N ARG A 536 -24.05 17.64 1.40
CA ARG A 536 -24.60 18.96 1.82
C ARG A 536 -25.31 18.94 3.18
N PRO A 537 -24.62 18.56 4.28
CA PRO A 537 -25.23 18.62 5.61
C PRO A 537 -25.62 20.06 5.95
N GLN A 538 -26.73 20.25 6.66
CA GLN A 538 -27.05 21.56 7.24
C GLN A 538 -26.04 21.87 8.34
N LEU A 539 -25.28 22.95 8.18
CA LEU A 539 -24.22 23.35 9.09
C LEU A 539 -24.65 24.51 9.99
N VAL A 540 -24.21 24.48 11.24
CA VAL A 540 -24.34 25.56 12.22
C VAL A 540 -22.94 26.11 12.51
N SER A 541 -22.79 27.43 12.40
CA SER A 541 -21.55 28.14 12.75
C SER A 541 -21.46 28.32 14.26
N TYR A 542 -20.29 28.01 14.82
CA TYR A 542 -19.97 28.27 16.22
C TYR A 542 -18.78 29.23 16.29
N PRO A 543 -18.90 30.35 17.04
CA PRO A 543 -17.79 31.28 17.22
C PRO A 543 -16.74 30.69 18.16
N ASN A 544 -15.47 30.95 17.86
CA ASN A 544 -14.32 30.57 18.68
C ASN A 544 -13.47 31.82 18.95
N ASN A 545 -13.92 32.64 19.90
CA ASN A 545 -13.33 33.94 20.23
C ASN A 545 -12.05 33.79 21.08
N ASP A 546 -10.94 33.42 20.42
CA ASP A 546 -9.57 33.34 20.96
C ASP A 546 -9.37 32.42 22.19
N GLY A 547 -10.29 31.51 22.45
CA GLY A 547 -10.14 30.49 23.49
C GLY A 547 -10.92 29.22 23.20
N HIS A 548 -10.43 28.12 23.75
CA HIS A 548 -10.97 26.79 23.50
C HIS A 548 -12.20 26.51 24.38
N TRP A 549 -13.22 25.91 23.79
CA TRP A 549 -14.41 25.46 24.50
C TRP A 549 -14.07 24.29 25.44
N GLN A 550 -14.61 24.32 26.65
CA GLN A 550 -14.48 23.24 27.64
C GLN A 550 -15.85 22.87 28.19
N ILE A 551 -16.05 21.58 28.49
CA ILE A 551 -17.27 21.11 29.15
C ILE A 551 -17.22 21.54 30.61
N GLY A 552 -18.17 22.40 31.01
CA GLY A 552 -18.30 22.92 32.36
C GLY A 552 -19.18 22.03 33.24
N THR A 553 -20.47 21.93 32.90
CA THR A 553 -21.44 21.10 33.63
C THR A 553 -22.15 20.14 32.70
N GLU A 554 -22.46 18.96 33.23
CA GLU A 554 -23.22 17.90 32.55
C GLU A 554 -24.43 17.58 33.42
N PHE A 555 -25.63 17.70 32.87
CA PHE A 555 -26.87 17.44 33.59
C PHE A 555 -27.92 16.82 32.65
N MET A 556 -28.37 15.60 32.97
CA MET A 556 -29.43 14.87 32.25
C MET A 556 -29.26 14.81 30.71
N GLY A 557 -28.02 14.67 30.23
CA GLY A 557 -27.71 14.61 28.79
C GLY A 557 -27.54 15.96 28.11
N SER A 558 -27.74 17.07 28.83
CA SER A 558 -27.38 18.43 28.40
C SER A 558 -26.00 18.82 28.94
N PHE A 559 -25.22 19.49 28.10
CA PHE A 559 -23.84 19.90 28.37
C PHE A 559 -23.75 21.41 28.28
N GLN A 560 -23.25 22.06 29.32
CA GLN A 560 -22.89 23.48 29.27
C GLN A 560 -21.40 23.60 28.96
N LEU A 561 -21.10 24.24 27.83
CA LEU A 561 -19.76 24.56 27.41
C LEU A 561 -19.42 25.99 27.84
N ASN A 562 -18.22 26.15 28.39
CA ASN A 562 -17.66 27.43 28.79
C ASN A 562 -16.43 27.74 27.93
N ASN A 563 -16.27 29.00 27.52
CA ASN A 563 -15.04 29.46 26.90
C ASN A 563 -14.19 30.25 27.91
N ALA A 564 -12.98 29.76 28.19
CA ALA A 564 -12.13 30.27 29.27
C ALA A 564 -11.51 31.66 28.99
N SER A 565 -11.47 32.12 27.73
CA SER A 565 -10.84 33.39 27.33
C SER A 565 -11.68 34.64 27.62
N LEU A 566 -12.97 34.51 27.96
CA LEU A 566 -13.94 35.63 28.03
C LEU A 566 -14.22 36.20 29.44
N GLY A 567 -13.48 35.79 30.48
CA GLY A 567 -13.70 36.32 31.84
C GLY A 567 -15.08 35.97 32.42
N ALA A 568 -15.52 36.70 33.45
CA ALA A 568 -16.73 36.37 34.24
C ALA A 568 -18.05 36.37 33.43
N ASP A 569 -18.08 36.98 32.25
CA ASP A 569 -19.18 36.91 31.27
C ASP A 569 -18.90 35.88 30.16
N ALA A 570 -18.37 34.71 30.54
CA ALA A 570 -18.09 33.62 29.61
C ALA A 570 -19.37 33.25 28.84
N ALA A 571 -19.30 33.33 27.51
CA ALA A 571 -20.35 32.82 26.64
C ALA A 571 -20.61 31.35 27.01
N LYS A 572 -21.82 31.08 27.52
CA LYS A 572 -22.27 29.72 27.85
C LYS A 572 -23.04 29.19 26.65
N LEU A 573 -22.63 28.01 26.18
CA LEU A 573 -23.33 27.31 25.12
C LEU A 573 -23.88 26.00 25.68
N THR A 574 -25.21 25.87 25.68
CA THR A 574 -25.88 24.64 26.09
C THR A 574 -26.17 23.78 24.86
N VAL A 575 -25.79 22.50 24.92
CA VAL A 575 -26.08 21.52 23.86
C VAL A 575 -26.63 20.23 24.45
N ASP A 576 -27.63 19.64 23.81
CA ASP A 576 -28.35 18.46 24.30
C ASP A 576 -27.81 17.13 23.75
N ASN A 577 -26.55 17.13 23.30
CA ASN A 577 -25.92 15.96 22.71
C ASN A 577 -24.43 15.89 23.06
N GLU A 578 -24.01 14.75 23.61
CA GLU A 578 -22.64 14.51 24.03
C GLU A 578 -21.63 14.61 22.87
N PHE A 579 -21.94 13.98 21.73
CA PHE A 579 -21.06 14.03 20.56
C PHE A 579 -20.93 15.45 20.01
N LEU A 580 -22.01 16.24 20.03
CA LEU A 580 -21.96 17.65 19.64
C LEU A 580 -21.12 18.47 20.62
N ALA A 581 -21.26 18.24 21.92
CA ALA A 581 -20.43 18.90 22.94
C ALA A 581 -18.94 18.63 22.69
N PHE A 582 -18.56 17.37 22.48
CA PHE A 582 -17.17 17.02 22.17
C PHE A 582 -16.72 17.49 20.78
N ALA A 583 -17.61 17.53 19.78
CA ALA A 583 -17.29 18.10 18.48
C ALA A 583 -16.92 19.59 18.59
N ILE A 584 -17.68 20.36 19.37
CA ILE A 584 -17.41 21.79 19.59
C ILE A 584 -16.06 21.98 20.29
N VAL A 585 -15.80 21.19 21.34
CA VAL A 585 -14.51 21.20 22.05
C VAL A 585 -13.36 20.88 21.10
N LEU A 586 -13.48 19.81 20.29
CA LEU A 586 -12.41 19.37 19.39
C LEU A 586 -12.18 20.36 18.23
N ALA A 587 -13.25 20.89 17.63
CA ALA A 587 -13.16 21.88 16.56
C ALA A 587 -12.61 23.24 17.05
N SER A 588 -12.78 23.56 18.34
CA SER A 588 -12.23 24.78 18.93
C SER A 588 -10.70 24.86 18.92
N TYR A 589 -10.00 23.75 18.63
CA TYR A 589 -8.55 23.73 18.47
C TYR A 589 -8.08 24.04 17.04
N CYS A 590 -8.99 24.14 16.05
CA CYS A 590 -8.64 24.21 14.63
C CYS A 590 -8.83 25.59 13.98
N GLY A 591 -9.38 26.60 14.68
CA GLY A 591 -9.50 27.97 14.16
C GLY A 591 -10.54 28.83 14.88
N ASN A 592 -10.71 30.08 14.45
CA ASN A 592 -11.56 31.09 15.12
C ASN A 592 -13.07 30.96 14.83
N GLU A 593 -13.45 30.23 13.80
CA GLU A 593 -14.84 29.86 13.52
C GLU A 593 -14.84 28.45 12.93
N PHE A 594 -15.80 27.63 13.34
CA PHE A 594 -15.99 26.29 12.78
C PHE A 594 -17.46 25.97 12.58
N LYS A 595 -17.73 25.10 11.62
CA LYS A 595 -19.08 24.71 11.21
C LYS A 595 -19.30 23.23 11.49
N LEU A 596 -20.35 22.91 12.24
CA LEU A 596 -20.71 21.52 12.56
C LEU A 596 -22.11 21.19 12.04
N PRO A 597 -22.37 19.93 11.65
CA PRO A 597 -23.70 19.50 11.22
C PRO A 597 -24.74 19.63 12.32
N LYS A 598 -25.96 20.02 11.95
CA LYS A 598 -27.13 19.98 12.85
C LYS A 598 -27.59 18.54 13.13
N ASP A 599 -27.35 17.63 12.18
CA ASP A 599 -27.72 16.22 12.29
C ASP A 599 -26.80 15.46 13.26
N THR A 600 -27.40 14.90 14.31
CA THR A 600 -26.69 14.17 15.37
C THR A 600 -26.00 12.91 14.86
N ILE A 601 -26.55 12.21 13.87
CA ILE A 601 -25.95 10.99 13.30
C ILE A 601 -24.66 11.35 12.57
N ILE A 602 -24.66 12.45 11.81
CA ILE A 602 -23.48 12.94 11.10
C ILE A 602 -22.41 13.35 12.11
N VAL A 603 -22.78 14.13 13.13
CA VAL A 603 -21.86 14.57 14.21
C VAL A 603 -21.23 13.36 14.92
N THR A 604 -22.03 12.39 15.33
CA THR A 604 -21.53 11.15 15.97
C THR A 604 -20.55 10.43 15.05
N THR A 605 -20.85 10.33 13.76
CA THR A 605 -20.00 9.62 12.80
C THR A 605 -18.66 10.34 12.60
N ILE A 606 -18.65 11.66 12.40
CA ILE A 606 -17.42 12.43 12.19
C ILE A 606 -16.54 12.46 13.43
N VAL A 607 -17.13 12.61 14.62
CA VAL A 607 -16.40 12.60 15.89
C VAL A 607 -15.77 11.23 16.13
N THR A 608 -16.53 10.15 15.93
CA THR A 608 -16.02 8.79 16.10
C THR A 608 -14.83 8.50 15.18
N ARG A 609 -14.91 8.93 13.91
CA ARG A 609 -13.81 8.77 12.95
C ARG A 609 -12.59 9.58 13.36
N TYR A 610 -12.77 10.84 13.72
CA TYR A 610 -11.68 11.70 14.15
C TYR A 610 -10.98 11.18 15.41
N LEU A 611 -11.74 10.71 16.39
CA LEU A 611 -11.19 10.08 17.59
C LEU A 611 -10.37 8.82 17.28
N ASN A 612 -10.83 7.99 16.34
CA ASN A 612 -10.07 6.83 15.89
C ASN A 612 -8.75 7.23 15.22
N ASP A 613 -8.75 8.31 14.44
CA ASP A 613 -7.54 8.80 13.78
C ASP A 613 -6.58 9.47 14.78
N LEU A 614 -7.09 10.21 15.78
CA LEU A 614 -6.29 10.68 16.91
C LEU A 614 -5.66 9.53 17.71
N ALA A 615 -6.40 8.44 17.92
CA ALA A 615 -5.86 7.26 18.60
C ALA A 615 -4.74 6.58 17.78
N LYS A 616 -4.89 6.49 16.45
CA LYS A 616 -3.83 5.99 15.55
C LYS A 616 -2.61 6.90 15.58
N LEU A 617 -2.81 8.22 15.53
CA LEU A 617 -1.75 9.22 15.58
C LEU A 617 -0.98 9.13 16.90
N HIS A 618 -1.71 9.06 18.02
CA HIS A 618 -1.15 8.84 19.35
C HIS A 618 -0.27 7.59 19.39
N ASN A 619 -0.76 6.45 18.89
CA ASN A 619 0.03 5.21 18.87
C ASN A 619 1.25 5.31 17.96
N THR A 620 1.16 6.04 16.85
CA THR A 620 2.27 6.24 15.92
C THR A 620 3.37 7.10 16.55
N ILE A 621 3.02 8.24 17.14
CA ILE A 621 3.97 9.08 17.87
C ILE A 621 4.60 8.29 19.01
N TRP A 622 3.81 7.54 19.77
CA TRP A 622 4.30 6.73 20.89
C TRP A 622 5.32 5.68 20.44
N ARG A 623 5.04 4.95 19.36
CA ARG A 623 5.99 3.96 18.82
C ARG A 623 7.26 4.63 18.31
N SER A 624 7.14 5.73 17.56
CA SER A 624 8.30 6.45 17.01
C SER A 624 9.21 7.01 18.10
N THR A 625 8.65 7.56 19.19
CA THR A 625 9.45 8.09 20.29
C THR A 625 10.09 6.99 21.15
N HIS A 626 9.40 5.87 21.37
CA HIS A 626 9.95 4.71 22.09
C HIS A 626 10.95 3.89 21.25
N ALA A 627 10.84 3.92 19.92
CA ALA A 627 11.86 3.37 19.03
C ALA A 627 13.14 4.24 19.03
N ALA A 628 12.99 5.56 19.11
CA ALA A 628 14.11 6.50 19.11
C ALA A 628 14.88 6.53 20.45
N LEU A 629 14.22 6.29 21.59
CA LEU A 629 14.82 6.38 22.92
C LEU A 629 14.54 5.13 23.77
N GLN A 630 15.59 4.45 24.20
CA GLN A 630 15.48 3.26 25.07
C GLN A 630 14.97 3.57 26.50
N GLN A 631 15.16 4.80 27.00
CA GLN A 631 14.74 5.19 28.34
C GLN A 631 13.28 5.68 28.37
N ASN A 632 12.40 4.93 29.04
CA ASN A 632 10.96 5.23 29.13
C ASN A 632 10.61 6.67 29.57
N LYS A 633 11.33 7.23 30.56
CA LYS A 633 11.08 8.61 31.03
C LYS A 633 11.45 9.66 29.96
N ALA A 634 12.49 9.40 29.18
CA ALA A 634 12.94 10.31 28.12
C ALA A 634 12.01 10.21 26.89
N ALA A 635 11.62 8.98 26.50
CA ALA A 635 10.63 8.74 25.44
C ALA A 635 9.29 9.43 25.72
N ASN A 636 8.79 9.36 26.96
CA ASN A 636 7.56 10.04 27.36
C ASN A 636 7.66 11.57 27.29
N ARG A 637 8.82 12.15 27.66
CA ARG A 637 9.05 13.60 27.52
C ARG A 637 9.13 14.02 26.05
N LEU A 638 9.73 13.18 25.22
CA LEU A 638 9.81 13.38 23.77
C LEU A 638 8.43 13.30 23.13
N PHE A 639 7.64 12.31 23.53
CA PHE A 639 6.25 12.14 23.12
C PHE A 639 5.43 13.39 23.39
N THR A 640 5.42 13.89 24.63
CA THR A 640 4.64 15.10 24.98
C THR A 640 5.05 16.30 24.13
N LYS A 641 6.36 16.54 23.99
CA LYS A 641 6.86 17.67 23.19
C LYS A 641 6.56 17.53 21.69
N THR A 642 6.54 16.30 21.17
CA THR A 642 6.21 16.05 19.77
C THR A 642 4.72 16.26 19.53
N TRP A 643 3.87 15.84 20.47
CA TRP A 643 2.43 16.09 20.44
C TRP A 643 2.13 17.60 20.41
N ASP A 644 2.76 18.37 21.29
CA ASP A 644 2.57 19.82 21.37
C ASP A 644 3.03 20.55 20.08
N ALA A 645 4.05 20.03 19.39
CA ALA A 645 4.58 20.61 18.15
C ALA A 645 3.69 20.38 16.91
N LEU A 646 2.67 19.52 17.01
CA LEU A 646 1.75 19.19 15.91
C LEU A 646 0.45 20.01 15.95
N GLU A 647 0.33 20.97 16.87
CA GLU A 647 -0.88 21.82 17.03
C GLU A 647 -2.17 21.00 17.22
N LEU A 648 -2.04 19.83 17.86
CA LEU A 648 -3.15 18.93 18.17
C LEU A 648 -3.90 19.35 19.44
N PRO A 649 -5.14 18.86 19.64
CA PRO A 649 -5.83 19.04 20.91
C PRO A 649 -4.97 18.55 22.11
N PRO A 650 -5.05 19.19 23.28
CA PRO A 650 -4.21 18.85 24.42
C PRO A 650 -4.27 17.37 24.75
N ARG A 651 -3.10 16.77 24.96
CA ARG A 651 -2.96 15.32 25.16
C ARG A 651 -3.90 14.77 26.24
N LYS A 652 -3.89 15.37 27.43
CA LYS A 652 -4.70 14.90 28.57
C LYS A 652 -6.19 14.91 28.26
N GLN A 653 -6.63 15.93 27.53
CA GLN A 653 -8.03 16.06 27.13
C GLN A 653 -8.37 15.01 26.07
N THR A 654 -7.50 14.80 25.09
CA THR A 654 -7.64 13.74 24.09
C THR A 654 -7.72 12.36 24.74
N GLU A 655 -6.81 12.02 25.66
CA GLU A 655 -6.83 10.76 26.41
C GLU A 655 -8.14 10.57 27.20
N SER A 656 -8.61 11.63 27.88
CA SER A 656 -9.89 11.59 28.62
C SER A 656 -11.09 11.35 27.69
N ILE A 657 -11.11 11.98 26.52
CA ILE A 657 -12.19 11.83 25.54
C ILE A 657 -12.17 10.40 24.97
N LEU A 658 -11.00 9.92 24.55
CA LEU A 658 -10.85 8.57 24.01
C LEU A 658 -11.31 7.51 25.01
N LYS A 659 -10.94 7.67 26.29
CA LYS A 659 -11.39 6.78 27.37
C LYS A 659 -12.90 6.82 27.56
N ARG A 660 -13.51 8.01 27.52
CA ARG A 660 -14.97 8.18 27.66
C ARG A 660 -15.75 7.47 26.54
N PHE A 661 -15.20 7.43 25.32
CA PHE A 661 -15.78 6.70 24.19
C PHE A 661 -15.30 5.24 24.03
N GLY A 662 -14.58 4.69 25.02
CA GLY A 662 -14.14 3.28 25.01
C GLY A 662 -13.05 2.96 23.98
N ILE A 663 -12.32 3.96 23.48
CA ILE A 663 -11.23 3.78 22.51
C ILE A 663 -9.92 3.58 23.28
N LEU A 664 -9.46 2.32 23.36
CA LEU A 664 -8.25 1.94 24.12
C LEU A 664 -6.95 2.36 23.43
N LEU A 665 -6.13 3.14 24.14
CA LEU A 665 -4.77 3.49 23.72
C LEU A 665 -3.77 2.36 24.01
N GLN A 666 -2.72 2.22 23.19
CA GLN A 666 -1.71 1.16 23.42
C GLN A 666 -0.88 1.38 24.69
N SER A 667 -0.75 2.62 25.16
CA SER A 667 -0.06 2.95 26.41
C SER A 667 -0.72 2.36 27.66
N GLU A 668 -2.01 2.00 27.57
CA GLU A 668 -2.80 1.48 28.69
C GLU A 668 -2.94 -0.05 28.68
N ARG A 669 -2.47 -0.76 27.64
CA ARG A 669 -2.56 -2.22 27.52
C ARG A 669 -1.46 -2.98 28.31
N LYS A 670 -1.00 -2.43 29.43
CA LYS A 670 0.03 -3.05 30.27
C LYS A 670 -0.55 -4.00 31.29
#